data_AF-Q6ZFT6-F1
#
_entry.id   AF-Q6ZFT6-F1
#
_cell.length_a   1.000
_cell.length_b   1.000
_cell.length_c   1.000
_cell.angle_alpha   90.00
_cell.angle_beta   90.00
_cell.angle_gamma   90.00
#
_symmetry.space_group_name_H-M   'P 1'
#
loop_
_entity.id
_entity.type
_entity.pdbx_description
1 polymer ?
#
loop_
_entity_poly.entity_id
_entity_poly.type
_entity_poly.pdbx_seq_one_letter_code
_entity_poly.pdbx_strand_id
1 'polypeptide(L)'
;MEDYPEELRTPPLSLVSIVGCPELHPAISAALSSRQPPMNLLALPDFSKASILARTAKARDPLAPPQAPAGILKKDWLLKHRTRVPAAVAAMFRADQVSGDPAQWLQACSDLENLKSVIQGRNTKLVVILVQSQAGDELSEDVTVALRKRAEIDSKHLVVLVERDEMEWTKSLNKLTTVFAELCTTYYKDEGRRVKARIEKRNFSSVELSIRYCFKVAVYAEFRRDWPEALKFYEEGIRVLREMIGTSTRLPPTQRLVEVKAVAEQFHFKISTILLHGGKVVGAITWFRKHIRSYERVVGSPEVAFLHWEWFSRQFLVFGELIETTSTTVPDTLSPRFGTADNALTEWEFQPAYYYQLAANYLREKRYALEFSSSSVSLTKGVNGLPESVMPSVYVGQYVRLFEQGDTVAVLPLSDTEYTSYALSEAERFQDSYEIIALFRKAYESFRSLGATRMASACSGGMAIEYYAAGDFSNAKQLFDGVAGLYRQEGWATLLWENLGYLRECARKLKSLKDFISYSLEMAALPLFSGSGQGNSENKRKNGPAGSPTISSRELIQQEVINILEGKHASENTDDEFDLHLMEESTHLDIDQISPLRIVFLASVAFHDQSVKPDSPMLVSVSLQSHLPCPVMIDKLEVQFNQSDCNFVIVSAQEDCSASNSHVHDGAVQTPLTLFTDKWMRLTHEVKPEWKAGMFGGEGNNK
;
A
#
# COMPACT_ATOMS: atom_id res chain seq x y z
N MET A 1 5.91 -1.79 -5.67
CA MET A 1 7.32 -1.62 -6.15
C MET A 1 7.38 -1.58 -7.67
N GLU A 2 6.36 -2.11 -8.36
CA GLU A 2 6.32 -2.26 -9.82
C GLU A 2 6.42 -0.92 -10.57
N ASP A 3 5.87 0.17 -10.02
CA ASP A 3 5.95 1.51 -10.61
C ASP A 3 7.38 2.08 -10.65
N TYR A 4 8.33 1.46 -9.94
CA TYR A 4 9.70 1.97 -9.89
C TYR A 4 10.49 1.46 -11.09
N PRO A 5 11.26 2.34 -11.74
CA PRO A 5 12.03 1.96 -12.91
C PRO A 5 13.09 0.91 -12.51
N GLU A 6 13.36 -0.03 -13.41
CA GLU A 6 14.22 -1.18 -13.14
C GLU A 6 15.63 -0.77 -12.67
N GLU A 7 16.14 0.33 -13.20
CA GLU A 7 17.43 0.89 -12.82
C GLU A 7 17.52 1.35 -11.37
N LEU A 8 16.39 1.64 -10.73
CA LEU A 8 16.33 1.99 -9.33
C LEU A 8 16.28 0.74 -8.45
N ARG A 9 15.47 -0.25 -8.85
CA ARG A 9 15.19 -1.50 -8.11
C ARG A 9 16.40 -2.43 -8.00
N THR A 10 17.26 -2.44 -9.01
CA THR A 10 18.42 -3.35 -9.07
C THR A 10 19.72 -2.61 -8.77
N PRO A 11 20.75 -3.26 -8.20
CA PRO A 11 22.05 -2.64 -8.02
C PRO A 11 22.69 -2.32 -9.38
N PRO A 12 23.41 -1.19 -9.53
CA PRO A 12 24.05 -0.83 -10.78
C PRO A 12 25.22 -1.77 -11.10
N LEU A 13 25.23 -2.32 -12.33
CA LEU A 13 26.32 -3.16 -12.85
C LEU A 13 27.24 -2.34 -13.74
N SER A 14 28.55 -2.60 -13.66
CA SER A 14 29.53 -1.92 -14.51
C SER A 14 29.25 -2.21 -15.98
N LEU A 15 29.32 -1.16 -16.82
CA LEU A 15 29.09 -1.27 -18.25
C LEU A 15 30.42 -1.16 -19.00
N VAL A 16 30.72 -2.15 -19.82
CA VAL A 16 31.83 -2.13 -20.77
C VAL A 16 31.30 -2.19 -22.20
N SER A 17 32.07 -1.73 -23.17
CA SER A 17 31.72 -1.86 -24.59
C SER A 17 32.87 -2.51 -25.34
N ILE A 18 32.54 -3.37 -26.30
CA ILE A 18 33.51 -3.95 -27.23
C ILE A 18 33.09 -3.57 -28.65
N VAL A 19 34.08 -3.28 -29.49
CA VAL A 19 33.91 -2.84 -30.88
C VAL A 19 34.75 -3.72 -31.79
N GLY A 20 34.13 -4.32 -32.81
CA GLY A 20 34.79 -5.24 -33.75
C GLY A 20 34.76 -6.71 -33.30
N CYS A 21 35.11 -7.63 -34.21
CA CYS A 21 35.08 -9.09 -34.02
C CYS A 21 33.75 -9.63 -33.42
N PRO A 22 32.60 -9.40 -34.09
CA PRO A 22 31.27 -9.79 -33.58
C PRO A 22 31.13 -11.27 -33.21
N GLU A 23 31.88 -12.14 -33.87
CA GLU A 23 31.90 -13.59 -33.62
C GLU A 23 32.31 -13.94 -32.18
N LEU A 24 33.10 -13.10 -31.50
CA LEU A 24 33.56 -13.33 -30.13
C LEU A 24 32.66 -12.69 -29.07
N HIS A 25 31.71 -11.84 -29.47
CA HIS A 25 30.85 -11.09 -28.54
C HIS A 25 30.07 -12.01 -27.60
N PRO A 26 29.45 -13.12 -28.06
CA PRO A 26 28.70 -14.02 -27.18
C PRO A 26 29.58 -14.63 -26.08
N ALA A 27 30.79 -15.06 -26.44
CA ALA A 27 31.71 -15.71 -25.50
C ALA A 27 32.25 -14.71 -24.46
N ILE A 28 32.61 -13.49 -24.88
CA ILE A 28 33.02 -12.42 -23.96
C ILE A 28 31.85 -12.01 -23.06
N SER A 29 30.64 -11.89 -23.62
CA SER A 29 29.43 -11.57 -22.86
C SER A 29 29.15 -12.61 -21.77
N ALA A 30 29.29 -13.90 -22.10
CA ALA A 30 29.11 -15.00 -21.15
C ALA A 30 30.15 -14.93 -20.01
N ALA A 31 31.42 -14.66 -20.34
CA ALA A 31 32.49 -14.52 -19.35
C ALA A 31 32.30 -13.31 -18.42
N LEU A 32 31.77 -12.20 -18.93
CA LEU A 32 31.47 -11.02 -18.11
C LEU A 32 30.25 -11.22 -17.21
N SER A 33 29.26 -11.98 -17.69
CA SER A 33 28.02 -12.27 -16.96
C SER A 33 28.22 -13.33 -15.86
N SER A 34 29.16 -14.27 -16.05
CA SER A 34 29.49 -15.30 -15.04
C SER A 34 30.36 -14.78 -13.89
N ARG A 35 30.96 -13.59 -14.04
CA ARG A 35 31.78 -12.97 -13.00
C ARG A 35 30.93 -12.53 -11.80
N GLN A 36 31.57 -12.43 -10.63
CA GLN A 36 31.00 -11.86 -9.42
C GLN A 36 31.83 -10.62 -9.00
N PRO A 37 31.35 -9.36 -9.15
CA PRO A 37 30.11 -8.91 -9.82
C PRO A 37 30.03 -9.28 -11.31
N PRO A 38 28.80 -9.47 -11.83
CA PRO A 38 28.59 -9.48 -13.27
C PRO A 38 28.79 -8.09 -13.85
N MET A 39 29.18 -8.04 -15.12
CA MET A 39 29.31 -6.80 -15.89
C MET A 39 28.44 -6.85 -17.14
N ASN A 40 27.83 -5.71 -17.48
CA ASN A 40 27.05 -5.56 -18.69
C ASN A 40 27.96 -5.21 -19.88
N LEU A 41 27.63 -5.75 -21.04
CA LEU A 41 28.37 -5.55 -22.28
C LEU A 41 27.52 -4.83 -23.33
N LEU A 42 28.02 -3.71 -23.84
CA LEU A 42 27.51 -3.05 -25.04
C LEU A 42 28.36 -3.49 -26.24
N ALA A 43 27.87 -4.52 -26.94
CA ALA A 43 28.51 -5.11 -28.11
C ALA A 43 28.21 -4.28 -29.37
N LEU A 44 29.25 -3.73 -30.01
CA LEU A 44 29.15 -2.99 -31.26
C LEU A 44 29.84 -3.80 -32.38
N PRO A 45 29.09 -4.25 -33.41
CA PRO A 45 29.63 -5.18 -34.40
C PRO A 45 30.75 -4.56 -35.26
N ASP A 46 30.68 -3.24 -35.46
CA ASP A 46 31.62 -2.49 -36.28
C ASP A 46 32.00 -1.14 -35.64
N PHE A 47 33.10 -0.56 -36.12
CA PHE A 47 33.60 0.74 -35.65
C PHE A 47 32.73 1.93 -36.11
N SER A 48 31.91 1.79 -37.16
CA SER A 48 30.97 2.84 -37.61
C SER A 48 29.85 3.10 -36.58
N LYS A 49 29.44 2.06 -35.83
CA LYS A 49 28.46 2.16 -34.73
C LYS A 49 29.04 2.79 -33.46
N ALA A 50 30.35 3.02 -33.38
CA ALA A 50 30.98 3.64 -32.21
C ALA A 50 30.41 5.04 -31.90
N SER A 51 29.85 5.74 -32.88
CA SER A 51 29.19 7.05 -32.71
C SER A 51 28.11 7.07 -31.62
N ILE A 52 27.47 5.93 -31.30
CA ILE A 52 26.51 5.79 -30.18
C ILE A 52 27.17 6.12 -28.82
N LEU A 53 28.48 5.88 -28.70
CA LEU A 53 29.27 6.18 -27.51
C LEU A 53 29.60 7.66 -27.37
N ALA A 54 29.41 8.46 -28.42
CA ALA A 54 29.76 9.87 -28.40
C ALA A 54 28.97 10.62 -27.32
N ARG A 55 29.60 11.62 -26.70
CA ARG A 55 28.86 12.54 -25.84
C ARG A 55 28.03 13.47 -26.74
N THR A 56 26.70 13.40 -26.62
CA THR A 56 25.83 14.40 -27.24
C THR A 56 26.22 15.78 -26.73
N ALA A 57 26.81 16.58 -27.60
CA ALA A 57 27.16 17.96 -27.30
C ALA A 57 25.84 18.71 -27.07
N LYS A 58 25.62 19.18 -25.83
CA LYS A 58 24.63 20.22 -25.63
C LYS A 58 25.23 21.47 -26.24
N ALA A 59 24.72 21.89 -27.40
CA ALA A 59 24.93 23.24 -27.91
C ALA A 59 24.43 24.19 -26.81
N ARG A 60 25.35 24.69 -26.01
CA ARG A 60 25.09 25.72 -25.02
C ARG A 60 25.66 26.97 -25.64
N ASP A 61 24.80 27.88 -26.02
CA ASP A 61 25.21 29.22 -26.41
C ASP A 61 26.03 29.83 -25.26
N PRO A 62 27.33 30.11 -25.44
CA PRO A 62 28.18 30.65 -24.38
C PRO A 62 27.74 32.03 -23.89
N LEU A 63 26.90 32.75 -24.65
CA LEU A 63 26.35 34.04 -24.26
C LEU A 63 25.03 33.92 -23.49
N ALA A 64 24.39 32.75 -23.47
CA ALA A 64 23.14 32.58 -22.74
C ALA A 64 23.41 32.65 -21.21
N PRO A 65 22.69 33.50 -20.45
CA PRO A 65 22.88 33.60 -19.02
C PRO A 65 22.66 32.24 -18.35
N PRO A 66 23.36 31.95 -17.24
CA PRO A 66 23.22 30.67 -16.54
C PRO A 66 21.77 30.47 -16.09
N GLN A 67 21.03 29.67 -16.86
CA GLN A 67 19.65 29.35 -16.55
C GLN A 67 19.57 28.60 -15.22
N ALA A 68 18.62 29.01 -14.38
CA ALA A 68 18.26 28.27 -13.19
C ALA A 68 17.98 26.80 -13.57
N PRO A 69 18.35 25.82 -12.73
CA PRO A 69 18.12 24.43 -13.06
C PRO A 69 16.63 24.16 -13.17
N ALA A 70 16.19 23.64 -14.33
CA ALA A 70 14.79 23.34 -14.59
C ALA A 70 14.16 22.29 -13.65
N GLY A 71 14.97 21.50 -12.93
CA GLY A 71 14.51 20.52 -11.94
C GLY A 71 15.68 19.94 -11.15
N ILE A 72 15.43 19.00 -10.23
CA ILE A 72 16.43 18.41 -9.33
C ILE A 72 17.10 17.20 -9.96
N LEU A 73 16.39 16.08 -10.13
CA LEU A 73 16.93 14.84 -10.73
C LEU A 73 16.33 14.60 -12.11
N LYS A 74 17.20 14.22 -13.06
CA LYS A 74 16.75 13.78 -14.39
C LYS A 74 16.39 12.30 -14.35
N LYS A 75 15.22 11.94 -14.89
CA LYS A 75 14.72 10.55 -14.91
C LYS A 75 15.66 9.62 -15.67
N ASP A 76 16.12 10.04 -16.84
CA ASP A 76 16.95 9.22 -17.74
C ASP A 76 18.41 9.06 -17.29
N TRP A 77 18.85 9.78 -16.25
CA TRP A 77 20.28 9.84 -15.92
C TRP A 77 20.84 8.49 -15.46
N LEU A 78 20.12 7.78 -14.58
CA LEU A 78 20.58 6.49 -14.07
C LEU A 78 20.53 5.42 -15.17
N LEU A 79 19.42 5.33 -15.91
CA LEU A 79 19.27 4.45 -17.07
C LEU A 79 20.40 4.65 -18.07
N LYS A 80 20.70 5.90 -18.44
CA LYS A 80 21.77 6.25 -19.37
C LYS A 80 23.13 5.74 -18.91
N HIS A 81 23.46 5.88 -17.62
CA HIS A 81 24.74 5.43 -17.08
C HIS A 81 24.84 3.91 -16.90
N ARG A 82 23.71 3.19 -16.89
CA ARG A 82 23.68 1.72 -16.84
C ARG A 82 23.67 1.05 -18.21
N THR A 83 23.24 1.74 -19.26
CA THR A 83 22.99 1.12 -20.58
C THR A 83 23.73 1.75 -21.76
N ARG A 84 24.14 3.03 -21.67
CA ARG A 84 24.69 3.78 -22.83
C ARG A 84 26.04 4.45 -22.59
N VAL A 85 26.54 4.48 -21.36
CA VAL A 85 27.81 5.14 -21.01
C VAL A 85 28.78 4.12 -20.43
N PRO A 86 29.58 3.45 -21.26
CA PRO A 86 30.54 2.46 -20.78
C PRO A 86 31.69 3.12 -20.03
N ALA A 87 32.13 2.45 -18.96
CA ALA A 87 33.28 2.82 -18.16
C ALA A 87 34.61 2.49 -18.87
N ALA A 88 34.64 1.38 -19.59
CA ALA A 88 35.74 0.97 -20.46
C ALA A 88 35.24 0.55 -21.84
N VAL A 89 36.01 0.85 -22.88
CA VAL A 89 35.74 0.46 -24.27
C VAL A 89 36.93 -0.32 -24.78
N ALA A 90 36.68 -1.45 -25.43
CA ALA A 90 37.69 -2.30 -26.04
C ALA A 90 37.58 -2.27 -27.56
N ALA A 91 38.67 -1.93 -28.24
CA ALA A 91 38.81 -2.11 -29.68
C ALA A 91 39.36 -3.51 -29.96
N MET A 92 38.62 -4.31 -30.72
CA MET A 92 39.02 -5.66 -31.09
C MET A 92 39.55 -5.68 -32.52
N PHE A 93 40.73 -6.27 -32.72
CA PHE A 93 41.33 -6.49 -34.03
C PHE A 93 41.79 -7.94 -34.13
N ARG A 94 41.63 -8.56 -35.30
CA ARG A 94 42.26 -9.86 -35.57
C ARG A 94 43.74 -9.67 -35.88
N ALA A 95 44.58 -10.64 -35.52
CA ALA A 95 46.02 -10.54 -35.65
C ALA A 95 46.45 -10.23 -37.09
N ASP A 96 45.81 -10.85 -38.08
CA ASP A 96 46.02 -10.63 -39.51
C ASP A 96 45.72 -9.18 -39.95
N GLN A 97 44.77 -8.50 -39.33
CA GLN A 97 44.44 -7.10 -39.66
C GLN A 97 45.54 -6.11 -39.23
N VAL A 98 46.40 -6.51 -38.30
CA VAL A 98 47.44 -5.64 -37.72
C VAL A 98 48.86 -6.12 -38.02
N SER A 99 49.06 -7.39 -38.38
CA SER A 99 50.33 -7.92 -38.90
C SER A 99 50.34 -8.09 -40.43
N GLY A 100 49.19 -7.91 -41.08
CA GLY A 100 49.00 -8.10 -42.52
C GLY A 100 49.52 -6.92 -43.36
N ASP A 101 48.76 -6.58 -44.40
CA ASP A 101 49.19 -5.57 -45.36
C ASP A 101 49.22 -4.14 -44.74
N PRO A 102 50.03 -3.21 -45.28
CA PRO A 102 50.10 -1.84 -44.78
C PRO A 102 48.76 -1.08 -44.79
N ALA A 103 47.83 -1.41 -45.69
CA ALA A 103 46.51 -0.79 -45.78
C ALA A 103 45.57 -1.25 -44.65
N GLN A 104 45.60 -2.54 -44.28
CA GLN A 104 44.88 -3.08 -43.13
C GLN A 104 45.39 -2.47 -41.82
N TRP A 105 46.71 -2.34 -41.68
CA TRP A 105 47.33 -1.63 -40.55
C TRP A 105 46.87 -0.16 -40.47
N LEU A 106 46.86 0.55 -41.60
CA LEU A 106 46.37 1.93 -41.70
C LEU A 106 44.89 2.04 -41.31
N GLN A 107 44.05 1.09 -41.74
CA GLN A 107 42.64 1.04 -41.38
C GLN A 107 42.44 0.82 -39.87
N ALA A 108 43.15 -0.15 -39.27
CA ALA A 108 43.10 -0.39 -37.83
C ALA A 108 43.55 0.84 -37.02
N CYS A 109 44.58 1.55 -37.50
CA CYS A 109 45.01 2.82 -36.91
C CYS A 109 43.93 3.91 -37.00
N SER A 110 43.27 4.03 -38.14
CA SER A 110 42.17 5.00 -38.37
C SER A 110 40.97 4.69 -37.47
N ASP A 111 40.57 3.42 -37.37
CA ASP A 111 39.45 2.99 -36.53
C ASP A 111 39.72 3.24 -35.04
N LEU A 112 40.96 3.00 -34.61
CA LEU A 112 41.41 3.29 -33.25
C LEU A 112 41.41 4.80 -32.94
N GLU A 113 41.85 5.64 -33.87
CA GLU A 113 41.78 7.11 -33.71
C GLU A 113 40.35 7.63 -33.69
N ASN A 114 39.50 7.11 -34.58
CA ASN A 114 38.07 7.43 -34.61
C ASN A 114 37.44 7.07 -33.25
N LEU A 115 37.70 5.88 -32.73
CA LEU A 115 37.20 5.45 -31.43
C LEU A 115 37.71 6.36 -30.29
N LYS A 116 39.00 6.72 -30.29
CA LYS A 116 39.57 7.68 -29.33
C LYS A 116 38.84 9.02 -29.37
N SER A 117 38.59 9.57 -30.57
CA SER A 117 37.90 10.85 -30.75
C SER A 117 36.47 10.82 -30.17
N VAL A 118 35.77 9.71 -30.35
CA VAL A 118 34.40 9.49 -29.85
C VAL A 118 34.37 9.46 -28.32
N ILE A 119 35.36 8.84 -27.68
CA ILE A 119 35.41 8.69 -26.22
C ILE A 119 36.09 9.86 -25.50
N GLN A 120 36.88 10.71 -26.18
CA GLN A 120 37.68 11.78 -25.58
C GLN A 120 36.88 12.75 -24.67
N GLY A 121 35.61 12.99 -24.99
CA GLY A 121 34.71 13.84 -24.19
C GLY A 121 34.21 13.21 -22.88
N ARG A 122 34.57 11.95 -22.62
CA ARG A 122 34.23 11.14 -21.44
C ARG A 122 35.52 10.62 -20.81
N ASN A 123 35.54 10.37 -19.49
CA ASN A 123 36.70 9.74 -18.82
C ASN A 123 36.79 8.22 -19.08
N THR A 124 36.16 7.74 -20.15
CA THR A 124 36.06 6.32 -20.51
C THR A 124 37.44 5.77 -20.84
N LYS A 125 37.76 4.59 -20.32
CA LYS A 125 39.10 3.98 -20.47
C LYS A 125 39.14 3.11 -21.73
N LEU A 126 40.28 3.10 -22.43
CA LEU A 126 40.48 2.32 -23.66
C LEU A 126 41.28 1.04 -23.36
N VAL A 127 40.84 -0.07 -23.96
CA VAL A 127 41.53 -1.36 -24.01
C VAL A 127 41.68 -1.75 -25.47
N VAL A 128 42.77 -2.41 -25.82
CA VAL A 128 42.94 -3.01 -27.15
C VAL A 128 43.02 -4.52 -26.99
N ILE A 129 42.21 -5.23 -27.77
CA ILE A 129 42.14 -6.68 -27.77
C ILE A 129 42.63 -7.19 -29.12
N LEU A 130 43.64 -8.06 -29.09
CA LEU A 130 44.14 -8.74 -30.29
C LEU A 130 43.67 -10.18 -30.29
N VAL A 131 43.05 -10.61 -31.39
CA VAL A 131 42.53 -11.97 -31.55
C VAL A 131 43.50 -12.78 -32.40
N GLN A 132 44.13 -13.78 -31.80
CA GLN A 132 44.98 -14.76 -32.49
C GLN A 132 44.21 -16.07 -32.69
N SER A 133 44.40 -16.73 -33.83
CA SER A 133 43.80 -18.04 -34.05
C SER A 133 44.54 -19.16 -33.34
N GLN A 134 45.88 -19.13 -33.27
CA GLN A 134 46.69 -20.12 -32.53
C GLN A 134 47.76 -19.42 -31.68
N ALA A 135 48.17 -20.04 -30.57
CA ALA A 135 49.18 -19.50 -29.67
C ALA A 135 50.56 -19.30 -30.33
N GLY A 136 50.82 -19.97 -31.45
CA GLY A 136 52.06 -19.87 -32.23
C GLY A 136 52.10 -18.74 -33.26
N ASP A 137 51.01 -17.99 -33.47
CA ASP A 137 51.03 -16.74 -34.25
C ASP A 137 51.73 -15.66 -33.41
N GLU A 138 53.06 -15.75 -33.27
CA GLU A 138 53.85 -14.72 -32.58
C GLU A 138 53.69 -13.37 -33.30
N LEU A 139 52.79 -12.54 -32.77
CA LEU A 139 52.70 -11.13 -33.14
C LEU A 139 54.02 -10.47 -32.77
N SER A 140 54.73 -9.91 -33.77
CA SER A 140 55.96 -9.16 -33.54
C SER A 140 55.78 -8.15 -32.41
N GLU A 141 56.73 -8.12 -31.46
CA GLU A 141 56.72 -7.14 -30.36
C GLU A 141 56.57 -5.71 -30.91
N ASP A 142 57.16 -5.41 -32.06
CA ASP A 142 57.08 -4.09 -32.70
C ASP A 142 55.65 -3.68 -33.02
N VAL A 143 54.82 -4.62 -33.49
CA VAL A 143 53.40 -4.37 -33.82
C VAL A 143 52.62 -4.06 -32.55
N THR A 144 52.84 -4.83 -31.48
CA THR A 144 52.18 -4.60 -30.18
C THR A 144 52.60 -3.27 -29.56
N VAL A 145 53.87 -2.88 -29.67
CA VAL A 145 54.40 -1.59 -29.20
C VAL A 145 53.83 -0.45 -30.02
N ALA A 146 53.73 -0.60 -31.35
CA ALA A 146 53.15 0.40 -32.23
C ALA A 146 51.66 0.64 -31.92
N LEU A 147 50.87 -0.43 -31.76
CA LEU A 147 49.45 -0.36 -31.36
C LEU A 147 49.29 0.34 -30.02
N ARG A 148 50.09 -0.04 -29.02
CA ARG A 148 50.05 0.58 -27.68
C ARG A 148 50.36 2.07 -27.74
N LYS A 149 51.40 2.45 -28.49
CA LYS A 149 51.81 3.85 -28.65
C LYS A 149 50.72 4.66 -29.37
N ARG A 150 50.05 4.07 -30.37
CA ARG A 150 48.94 4.71 -31.10
C ARG A 150 47.69 4.86 -30.24
N ALA A 151 47.36 3.81 -29.47
CA ALA A 151 46.24 3.80 -28.55
C ALA A 151 46.46 4.68 -27.31
N GLU A 152 47.70 5.06 -27.01
CA GLU A 152 48.11 5.73 -25.76
C GLU A 152 47.76 4.91 -24.51
N ILE A 153 48.01 3.60 -24.58
CA ILE A 153 47.69 2.66 -23.49
C ILE A 153 48.94 1.99 -22.89
N ASP A 154 48.83 1.69 -21.60
CA ASP A 154 49.79 0.85 -20.86
C ASP A 154 49.78 -0.60 -21.36
N SER A 155 50.88 -1.35 -21.14
CA SER A 155 51.00 -2.77 -21.53
C SER A 155 49.88 -3.62 -20.97
N LYS A 156 49.40 -3.33 -19.76
CA LYS A 156 48.33 -4.10 -19.12
C LYS A 156 46.97 -3.98 -19.80
N HIS A 157 46.74 -2.94 -20.60
CA HIS A 157 45.47 -2.71 -21.32
C HIS A 157 45.49 -3.23 -22.76
N LEU A 158 46.60 -3.85 -23.19
CA LEU A 158 46.64 -4.68 -24.39
C LEU A 158 46.45 -6.14 -23.96
N VAL A 159 45.35 -6.75 -24.40
CA VAL A 159 45.03 -8.15 -24.09
C VAL A 159 45.00 -8.96 -25.38
N VAL A 160 45.70 -10.08 -25.39
CA VAL A 160 45.68 -11.02 -26.51
C VAL A 160 44.74 -12.16 -26.15
N LEU A 161 43.79 -12.48 -27.03
CA LEU A 161 42.87 -13.62 -26.91
C LEU A 161 43.27 -14.68 -27.95
N VAL A 162 43.44 -15.92 -27.50
CA VAL A 162 43.80 -17.06 -28.36
C VAL A 162 42.58 -17.95 -28.56
N GLU A 163 42.08 -18.07 -29.79
CA GLU A 163 40.77 -18.67 -30.10
C GLU A 163 40.75 -20.20 -30.07
N ARG A 164 41.76 -20.88 -30.65
CA ARG A 164 41.76 -22.34 -30.83
C ARG A 164 42.36 -23.16 -29.68
N ASP A 165 42.82 -22.51 -28.61
CA ASP A 165 43.33 -23.17 -27.41
C ASP A 165 42.39 -22.87 -26.24
N GLU A 166 41.63 -23.86 -25.80
CA GLU A 166 40.60 -23.68 -24.76
C GLU A 166 41.18 -23.22 -23.40
N MET A 167 42.38 -23.70 -23.06
CA MET A 167 43.07 -23.34 -21.81
C MET A 167 43.57 -21.90 -21.86
N GLU A 168 44.26 -21.53 -22.94
CA GLU A 168 44.74 -20.15 -23.12
C GLU A 168 43.59 -19.17 -23.39
N TRP A 169 42.52 -19.58 -24.06
CA TRP A 169 41.29 -18.80 -24.23
C TRP A 169 40.69 -18.41 -22.88
N THR A 170 40.47 -19.41 -22.01
CA THR A 170 39.87 -19.21 -20.68
C THR A 170 40.76 -18.31 -19.80
N LYS A 171 42.07 -18.54 -19.83
CA LYS A 171 43.06 -17.71 -19.10
C LYS A 171 43.08 -16.27 -19.61
N SER A 172 43.06 -16.07 -20.92
CA SER A 172 43.07 -14.75 -21.56
C SER A 172 41.78 -13.98 -21.33
N LEU A 173 40.62 -14.67 -21.38
CA LEU A 173 39.34 -14.11 -20.99
C LEU A 173 39.32 -13.69 -19.51
N ASN A 174 39.83 -14.52 -18.60
CA ASN A 174 39.92 -14.18 -17.18
C ASN A 174 40.81 -12.95 -16.94
N LYS A 175 41.92 -12.83 -17.68
CA LYS A 175 42.75 -11.62 -17.70
C LYS A 175 41.96 -10.41 -18.19
N LEU A 176 41.25 -10.54 -19.31
CA LEU A 176 40.41 -9.46 -19.87
C LEU A 176 39.35 -8.98 -18.87
N THR A 177 38.59 -9.90 -18.26
CA THR A 177 37.55 -9.52 -17.30
C THR A 177 38.12 -8.81 -16.07
N THR A 178 39.34 -9.17 -15.66
CA THR A 178 40.04 -8.52 -14.54
C THR A 178 40.49 -7.11 -14.90
N VAL A 179 41.09 -6.93 -16.09
CA VAL A 179 41.44 -5.61 -16.63
C VAL A 179 40.21 -4.71 -16.71
N PHE A 180 39.09 -5.21 -17.23
CA PHE A 180 37.85 -4.45 -17.26
C PHE A 180 37.34 -4.07 -15.86
N ALA A 181 37.36 -4.99 -14.90
CA ALA A 181 36.92 -4.70 -13.54
C ALA A 181 37.75 -3.57 -12.87
N GLU A 182 39.07 -3.59 -13.07
CA GLU A 182 39.97 -2.54 -12.57
C GLU A 182 39.69 -1.17 -13.23
N LEU A 183 39.52 -1.17 -14.55
CA LEU A 183 39.23 0.04 -15.32
C LEU A 183 37.86 0.64 -14.95
N CYS A 184 36.84 -0.22 -14.81
CA CYS A 184 35.51 0.18 -14.36
C CYS A 184 35.57 0.80 -12.95
N THR A 185 36.25 0.16 -12.01
CA THR A 185 36.43 0.68 -10.65
C THR A 185 37.10 2.04 -10.66
N THR A 186 38.14 2.21 -11.49
CA THR A 186 38.87 3.47 -11.65
C THR A 186 37.99 4.56 -12.25
N TYR A 187 37.25 4.25 -13.33
CA TYR A 187 36.33 5.17 -13.97
C TYR A 187 35.30 5.73 -13.00
N TYR A 188 34.59 4.85 -12.27
CA TYR A 188 33.56 5.28 -11.34
C TYR A 188 34.13 6.03 -10.13
N LYS A 189 35.36 5.70 -9.71
CA LYS A 189 36.08 6.44 -8.66
C LYS A 189 36.44 7.85 -9.11
N ASP A 190 36.91 8.01 -10.34
CA ASP A 190 37.30 9.31 -10.89
C ASP A 190 36.07 10.20 -11.16
N GLU A 191 35.01 9.64 -11.74
CA GLU A 191 33.74 10.36 -11.95
C GLU A 191 33.10 10.76 -10.62
N GLY A 192 33.09 9.85 -9.63
CA GLY A 192 32.66 10.14 -8.27
C GLY A 192 33.45 11.28 -7.64
N ARG A 193 34.79 11.22 -7.69
CA ARG A 193 35.67 12.29 -7.18
C ARG A 193 35.43 13.63 -7.88
N ARG A 194 35.27 13.63 -9.20
CA ARG A 194 35.01 14.85 -9.98
C ARG A 194 33.72 15.54 -9.57
N VAL A 195 32.65 14.77 -9.34
CA VAL A 195 31.36 15.32 -8.90
C VAL A 195 31.42 15.74 -7.44
N LYS A 196 32.03 14.91 -6.57
CA LYS A 196 32.24 15.19 -5.15
C LYS A 196 33.00 16.50 -4.91
N ALA A 197 34.05 16.75 -5.69
CA ALA A 197 34.81 18.00 -5.62
C ALA A 197 33.95 19.25 -5.87
N ARG A 198 32.84 19.15 -6.63
CA ARG A 198 31.90 20.27 -6.81
C ARG A 198 31.08 20.54 -5.56
N ILE A 199 30.74 19.50 -4.82
CA ILE A 199 30.01 19.61 -3.55
C ILE A 199 30.93 20.25 -2.50
N GLU A 200 32.14 19.72 -2.34
CA GLU A 200 33.12 20.19 -1.34
C GLU A 200 33.54 21.64 -1.59
N LYS A 201 33.77 22.01 -2.85
CA LYS A 201 34.10 23.39 -3.23
C LYS A 201 32.88 24.33 -3.26
N ARG A 202 31.68 23.82 -2.94
CA ARG A 202 30.39 24.53 -3.11
C ARG A 202 30.24 25.19 -4.49
N ASN A 203 30.79 24.55 -5.51
CA ASN A 203 30.79 25.07 -6.88
C ASN A 203 29.51 24.62 -7.61
N PHE A 204 28.38 25.15 -7.16
CA PHE A 204 27.08 24.97 -7.78
C PHE A 204 26.25 26.23 -7.63
N SER A 205 25.48 26.57 -8.67
CA SER A 205 24.67 27.79 -8.70
C SER A 205 23.36 27.68 -7.93
N SER A 206 22.97 26.49 -7.47
CA SER A 206 21.69 26.25 -6.79
C SER A 206 21.72 25.03 -5.87
N VAL A 207 20.80 24.99 -4.91
CA VAL A 207 20.64 23.87 -3.96
C VAL A 207 20.23 22.58 -4.68
N GLU A 208 19.41 22.65 -5.73
CA GLU A 208 19.00 21.52 -6.56
C GLU A 208 20.19 20.82 -7.22
N LEU A 209 21.21 21.58 -7.63
CA LEU A 209 22.44 21.01 -8.17
C LEU A 209 23.24 20.28 -7.09
N SER A 210 23.27 20.81 -5.86
CA SER A 210 23.89 20.12 -4.72
C SER A 210 23.24 18.75 -4.47
N ILE A 211 21.91 18.73 -4.37
CA ILE A 211 21.14 17.49 -4.16
C ILE A 211 21.40 16.50 -5.30
N ARG A 212 21.36 16.98 -6.55
CA ARG A 212 21.69 16.17 -7.73
C ARG A 212 23.10 15.59 -7.63
N TYR A 213 24.07 16.37 -7.18
CA TYR A 213 25.46 15.90 -7.07
C TYR A 213 25.59 14.85 -5.98
N CYS A 214 24.93 15.00 -4.83
CA CYS A 214 24.88 13.97 -3.80
C CYS A 214 24.36 12.64 -4.34
N PHE A 215 23.24 12.66 -5.07
CA PHE A 215 22.69 11.45 -5.72
C PHE A 215 23.71 10.79 -6.64
N LYS A 216 24.37 11.58 -7.49
CA LYS A 216 25.34 11.06 -8.45
C LYS A 216 26.57 10.44 -7.79
N VAL A 217 27.12 11.11 -6.77
CA VAL A 217 28.28 10.58 -6.03
C VAL A 217 27.92 9.26 -5.35
N ALA A 218 26.73 9.17 -4.75
CA ALA A 218 26.25 7.95 -4.12
C ALA A 218 26.07 6.81 -5.13
N VAL A 219 25.46 7.06 -6.30
CA VAL A 219 25.36 6.06 -7.38
C VAL A 219 26.73 5.59 -7.85
N TYR A 220 27.71 6.50 -8.02
CA TYR A 220 29.07 6.10 -8.38
C TYR A 220 29.78 5.29 -7.28
N ALA A 221 29.42 5.49 -6.02
CA ALA A 221 29.86 4.62 -4.93
C ALA A 221 29.18 3.24 -5.00
N GLU A 222 27.89 3.16 -5.35
CA GLU A 222 27.21 1.87 -5.58
C GLU A 222 27.85 1.06 -6.72
N PHE A 223 28.21 1.68 -7.85
CA PHE A 223 28.92 0.99 -8.94
C PHE A 223 30.24 0.36 -8.48
N ARG A 224 30.88 0.96 -7.46
CA ARG A 224 32.10 0.45 -6.82
C ARG A 224 31.84 -0.48 -5.64
N ARG A 225 30.57 -0.71 -5.28
CA ARG A 225 30.14 -1.44 -4.08
C ARG A 225 30.68 -0.81 -2.78
N ASP A 226 30.91 0.50 -2.78
CA ASP A 226 31.33 1.28 -1.62
C ASP A 226 30.08 1.76 -0.87
N TRP A 227 29.42 0.80 -0.20
CA TRP A 227 28.15 1.03 0.50
C TRP A 227 28.21 2.14 1.57
N PRO A 228 29.29 2.27 2.37
CA PRO A 228 29.39 3.37 3.34
C PRO A 228 29.42 4.75 2.69
N GLU A 229 30.19 4.94 1.61
CA GLU A 229 30.19 6.22 0.90
C GLU A 229 28.86 6.49 0.20
N ALA A 230 28.22 5.46 -0.38
CA ALA A 230 26.89 5.59 -0.98
C ALA A 230 25.86 6.08 0.03
N LEU A 231 25.76 5.42 1.19
CA LEU A 231 24.83 5.79 2.27
C LEU A 231 25.08 7.23 2.74
N LYS A 232 26.35 7.59 2.99
CA LYS A 232 26.72 8.95 3.44
C LYS A 232 26.18 10.03 2.51
N PHE A 233 26.37 9.87 1.20
CA PHE A 233 25.93 10.88 0.24
C PHE A 233 24.43 10.86 -0.03
N TYR A 234 23.77 9.70 0.08
CA TYR A 234 22.30 9.66 0.03
C TYR A 234 21.67 10.37 1.24
N GLU A 235 22.17 10.11 2.44
CA GLU A 235 21.70 10.77 3.66
C GLU A 235 21.92 12.28 3.60
N GLU A 236 23.09 12.72 3.12
CA GLU A 236 23.39 14.13 2.92
C GLU A 236 22.45 14.79 1.89
N GLY A 237 22.17 14.10 0.78
CA GLY A 237 21.23 14.61 -0.21
C GLY A 237 19.82 14.81 0.34
N ILE A 238 19.30 13.87 1.13
CA ILE A 238 18.00 14.06 1.80
C ILE A 238 18.08 15.16 2.86
N ARG A 239 19.20 15.29 3.59
CA ARG A 239 19.37 16.38 4.57
C ARG A 239 19.22 17.74 3.90
N VAL A 240 19.94 17.97 2.80
CA VAL A 240 19.86 19.22 2.03
C VAL A 240 18.46 19.41 1.40
N LEU A 241 17.83 18.33 0.93
CA LEU A 241 16.48 18.38 0.37
C LEU A 241 15.43 18.81 1.42
N ARG A 242 15.55 18.33 2.66
CA ARG A 242 14.66 18.75 3.76
C ARG A 242 14.88 20.21 4.15
N GLU A 243 16.14 20.68 4.18
CA GLU A 243 16.45 22.10 4.44
C GLU A 243 15.78 23.03 3.42
N MET A 244 15.65 22.58 2.17
CA MET A 244 14.94 23.32 1.13
C MET A 244 13.43 23.49 1.43
N ILE A 245 12.81 22.57 2.17
CA ILE A 245 11.40 22.69 2.60
C ILE A 245 11.30 23.53 3.87
N GLY A 246 12.18 23.28 4.85
CA GLY A 246 12.10 23.86 6.20
C GLY A 246 12.60 25.30 6.34
N THR A 247 13.26 25.85 5.33
CA THR A 247 13.78 27.24 5.37
C THR A 247 12.71 28.31 5.18
N SER A 248 11.50 27.93 4.75
CA SER A 248 10.40 28.86 4.49
C SER A 248 9.20 28.55 5.36
N THR A 249 8.55 29.59 5.91
CA THR A 249 7.28 29.47 6.63
C THR A 249 6.12 29.07 5.71
N ARG A 250 6.26 29.29 4.41
CA ARG A 250 5.35 28.81 3.37
C ARG A 250 5.94 27.61 2.64
N LEU A 251 5.14 26.57 2.49
CA LEU A 251 5.47 25.43 1.63
C LEU A 251 5.63 25.88 0.17
N PRO A 252 6.48 25.20 -0.62
CA PRO A 252 6.59 25.42 -2.05
C PRO A 252 5.26 25.23 -2.80
N PRO A 253 5.16 25.73 -4.05
CA PRO A 253 4.04 25.41 -4.94
C PRO A 253 3.83 23.89 -5.06
N THR A 254 2.58 23.47 -5.33
CA THR A 254 2.15 22.07 -5.37
C THR A 254 3.05 21.20 -6.23
N GLN A 255 3.27 21.57 -7.51
CA GLN A 255 4.11 20.74 -8.39
C GLN A 255 5.55 20.64 -7.88
N ARG A 256 6.06 21.72 -7.27
CA ARG A 256 7.40 21.72 -6.69
C ARG A 256 7.47 20.82 -5.45
N LEU A 257 6.42 20.79 -4.63
CA LEU A 257 6.34 19.90 -3.48
C LEU A 257 6.30 18.43 -3.92
N VAL A 258 5.57 18.12 -4.99
CA VAL A 258 5.55 16.79 -5.62
C VAL A 258 6.94 16.40 -6.12
N GLU A 259 7.64 17.29 -6.84
CA GLU A 259 9.02 17.05 -7.26
C GLU A 259 9.93 16.71 -6.07
N VAL A 260 9.84 17.50 -5.00
CA VAL A 260 10.65 17.29 -3.79
C VAL A 260 10.39 15.93 -3.16
N LYS A 261 9.12 15.56 -2.98
CA LYS A 261 8.73 14.26 -2.43
C LYS A 261 9.17 13.10 -3.33
N ALA A 262 8.97 13.22 -4.64
CA ALA A 262 9.39 12.21 -5.61
C ALA A 262 10.91 12.02 -5.63
N VAL A 263 11.69 13.09 -5.46
CA VAL A 263 13.15 12.99 -5.32
C VAL A 263 13.53 12.36 -3.98
N ALA A 264 12.89 12.78 -2.87
CA ALA A 264 13.16 12.23 -1.55
C ALA A 264 12.95 10.72 -1.50
N GLU A 265 11.90 10.25 -2.17
CA GLU A 265 11.56 8.85 -2.34
C GLU A 265 12.66 8.07 -3.06
N GLN A 266 13.24 8.59 -4.15
CA GLN A 266 14.34 7.92 -4.86
C GLN A 266 15.56 7.70 -3.95
N PHE A 267 15.92 8.70 -3.15
CA PHE A 267 16.99 8.58 -2.16
C PHE A 267 16.62 7.62 -1.02
N HIS A 268 15.39 7.71 -0.50
CA HIS A 268 14.91 6.88 0.59
C HIS A 268 14.92 5.41 0.17
N PHE A 269 14.40 5.10 -1.01
CA PHE A 269 14.41 3.77 -1.59
C PHE A 269 15.83 3.21 -1.65
N LYS A 270 16.78 3.97 -2.21
CA LYS A 270 18.19 3.57 -2.28
C LYS A 270 18.79 3.26 -0.91
N ILE A 271 18.56 4.10 0.10
CA ILE A 271 19.06 3.88 1.47
C ILE A 271 18.45 2.60 2.06
N SER A 272 17.13 2.45 1.98
CA SER A 272 16.41 1.28 2.50
C SER A 272 16.91 -0.01 1.82
N THR A 273 17.04 -0.03 0.50
CA THR A 273 17.56 -1.17 -0.26
C THR A 273 18.98 -1.53 0.18
N ILE A 274 19.90 -0.56 0.29
CA ILE A 274 21.28 -0.81 0.71
C ILE A 274 21.35 -1.37 2.14
N LEU A 275 20.56 -0.81 3.07
CA LEU A 275 20.53 -1.28 4.46
C LEU A 275 19.98 -2.70 4.56
N LEU A 276 18.90 -3.00 3.85
CA LEU A 276 18.24 -4.31 3.86
C LEU A 276 19.11 -5.40 3.20
N HIS A 277 19.70 -5.13 2.03
CA HIS A 277 20.64 -6.06 1.39
C HIS A 277 21.91 -6.28 2.23
N GLY A 278 22.27 -5.31 3.08
CA GLY A 278 23.35 -5.45 4.06
C GLY A 278 22.95 -6.19 5.35
N GLY A 279 21.73 -6.72 5.45
CA GLY A 279 21.20 -7.38 6.65
C GLY A 279 20.85 -6.45 7.81
N LYS A 280 20.89 -5.12 7.62
CA LYS A 280 20.67 -4.11 8.68
C LYS A 280 19.20 -3.71 8.79
N VAL A 281 18.32 -4.66 9.07
CA VAL A 281 16.86 -4.45 9.11
C VAL A 281 16.45 -3.36 10.12
N VAL A 282 16.99 -3.41 11.34
CA VAL A 282 16.74 -2.38 12.39
C VAL A 282 17.13 -0.97 11.90
N GLY A 283 18.25 -0.87 11.19
CA GLY A 283 18.71 0.38 10.59
C GLY A 283 17.75 0.90 9.52
N ALA A 284 17.23 0.00 8.67
CA ALA A 284 16.25 0.33 7.65
C ALA A 284 14.93 0.82 8.24
N ILE A 285 14.40 0.15 9.27
CA ILE A 285 13.16 0.55 9.96
C ILE A 285 13.35 1.91 10.64
N THR A 286 14.48 2.10 11.36
CA THR A 286 14.79 3.38 12.02
C THR A 286 14.90 4.51 11.00
N TRP A 287 15.51 4.23 9.85
CA TRP A 287 15.58 5.17 8.73
C TRP A 287 14.20 5.50 8.17
N PHE A 288 13.36 4.49 7.93
CA PHE A 288 12.00 4.66 7.43
C PHE A 288 11.15 5.53 8.37
N ARG A 289 11.17 5.27 9.69
CA ARG A 289 10.51 6.13 10.69
C ARG A 289 10.97 7.58 10.60
N LYS A 290 12.28 7.80 10.49
CA LYS A 290 12.84 9.16 10.35
C LYS A 290 12.38 9.82 9.04
N HIS A 291 12.35 9.07 7.95
CA HIS A 291 11.88 9.53 6.65
C HIS A 291 10.41 9.96 6.73
N ILE A 292 9.51 9.09 7.16
CA ILE A 292 8.07 9.35 7.27
C ILE A 292 7.78 10.54 8.21
N ARG A 293 8.39 10.58 9.40
CA ARG A 293 8.25 11.72 10.34
C ARG A 293 8.67 13.05 9.74
N SER A 294 9.63 13.05 8.81
CA SER A 294 10.11 14.28 8.17
C SER A 294 9.08 14.86 7.18
N TYR A 295 8.16 14.04 6.66
CA TYR A 295 7.19 14.43 5.65
C TYR A 295 5.74 14.42 6.13
N GLU A 296 5.48 13.91 7.34
CA GLU A 296 4.14 13.79 7.95
C GLU A 296 3.34 15.11 7.97
N ARG A 297 4.02 16.24 8.20
CA ARG A 297 3.38 17.58 8.23
C ARG A 297 3.47 18.34 6.91
N VAL A 298 4.05 17.72 5.89
CA VAL A 298 4.31 18.36 4.59
C VAL A 298 3.18 18.02 3.62
N VAL A 299 1.92 18.27 4.02
CA VAL A 299 0.74 17.84 3.27
C VAL A 299 0.56 18.67 1.99
N GLY A 300 0.53 19.99 2.11
CA GLY A 300 0.20 20.92 1.01
C GLY A 300 -1.05 21.73 1.33
N SER A 301 -1.64 22.38 0.32
CA SER A 301 -2.96 23.00 0.47
C SER A 301 -4.07 21.92 0.57
N PRO A 302 -5.21 22.21 1.22
CA PRO A 302 -6.28 21.22 1.42
C PRO A 302 -6.81 20.61 0.11
N GLU A 303 -6.90 21.41 -0.95
CA GLU A 303 -7.33 21.03 -2.31
C GLU A 303 -6.48 19.92 -2.97
N VAL A 304 -5.24 19.74 -2.52
CA VAL A 304 -4.30 18.74 -3.08
C VAL A 304 -3.77 17.79 -2.02
N ALA A 305 -4.42 17.73 -0.86
CA ALA A 305 -4.03 16.84 0.22
C ALA A 305 -3.99 15.36 -0.23
N PHE A 306 -4.81 14.98 -1.21
CA PHE A 306 -4.82 13.65 -1.81
C PHE A 306 -3.45 13.23 -2.38
N LEU A 307 -2.70 14.16 -3.01
CA LEU A 307 -1.36 13.88 -3.54
C LEU A 307 -0.37 13.49 -2.43
N HIS A 308 -0.54 14.07 -1.24
CA HIS A 308 0.28 13.70 -0.10
C HIS A 308 -0.06 12.28 0.38
N TRP A 309 -1.34 11.98 0.56
CA TRP A 309 -1.78 10.70 1.07
C TRP A 309 -1.50 9.55 0.11
N GLU A 310 -1.62 9.79 -1.20
CA GLU A 310 -1.17 8.87 -2.25
C GLU A 310 0.33 8.58 -2.13
N TRP A 311 1.15 9.64 -2.05
CA TRP A 311 2.59 9.48 -1.89
C TRP A 311 2.94 8.75 -0.59
N PHE A 312 2.25 9.06 0.52
CA PHE A 312 2.47 8.45 1.83
C PHE A 312 2.12 6.96 1.80
N SER A 313 0.94 6.61 1.29
CA SER A 313 0.51 5.22 1.11
C SER A 313 1.55 4.41 0.34
N ARG A 314 2.02 4.96 -0.78
CA ARG A 314 3.02 4.32 -1.62
C ARG A 314 4.37 4.13 -0.92
N GLN A 315 4.79 5.04 -0.04
CA GLN A 315 6.00 4.84 0.77
C GLN A 315 5.88 3.61 1.67
N PHE A 316 4.73 3.44 2.32
CA PHE A 316 4.46 2.28 3.19
C PHE A 316 4.34 0.98 2.37
N LEU A 317 3.63 1.00 1.24
CA LEU A 317 3.52 -0.15 0.34
C LEU A 317 4.90 -0.64 -0.10
N VAL A 318 5.71 0.26 -0.65
CA VAL A 318 7.03 -0.07 -1.17
C VAL A 318 7.97 -0.56 -0.08
N PHE A 319 7.93 0.05 1.11
CA PHE A 319 8.74 -0.42 2.23
C PHE A 319 8.28 -1.80 2.73
N GLY A 320 6.98 -2.06 2.76
CA GLY A 320 6.43 -3.39 3.07
C GLY A 320 6.95 -4.47 2.13
N GLU A 321 6.95 -4.21 0.82
CA GLU A 321 7.48 -5.15 -0.18
C GLU A 321 9.01 -5.32 -0.07
N LEU A 322 9.74 -4.27 0.28
CA LEU A 322 11.19 -4.36 0.53
C LEU A 322 11.50 -5.24 1.75
N ILE A 323 10.72 -5.15 2.81
CA ILE A 323 10.86 -6.04 3.97
C ILE A 323 10.48 -7.47 3.58
N GLU A 324 9.37 -7.66 2.88
CA GLU A 324 8.90 -8.98 2.41
C GLU A 324 9.97 -9.69 1.56
N THR A 325 10.53 -8.99 0.57
CA THR A 325 11.60 -9.53 -0.28
C THR A 325 12.87 -9.86 0.53
N THR A 326 13.21 -9.06 1.54
CA THR A 326 14.39 -9.32 2.39
C THR A 326 14.18 -10.51 3.32
N SER A 327 13.00 -10.64 3.94
CA SER A 327 12.68 -11.75 4.85
C SER A 327 12.73 -13.11 4.16
N THR A 328 12.37 -13.20 2.88
CA THR A 328 12.54 -14.45 2.11
C THR A 328 14.00 -14.86 1.91
N THR A 329 14.93 -13.90 1.98
CA THR A 329 16.37 -14.13 1.73
C THR A 329 17.21 -14.32 3.00
N VAL A 330 16.71 -13.91 4.17
CA VAL A 330 17.44 -13.98 5.45
C VAL A 330 16.61 -14.80 6.46
N PRO A 331 17.00 -16.05 6.78
CA PRO A 331 16.24 -16.89 7.71
C PRO A 331 16.21 -16.32 9.14
N ASP A 332 15.03 -16.42 9.76
CA ASP A 332 14.65 -15.97 11.11
C ASP A 332 15.70 -16.24 12.20
N THR A 333 16.68 -15.34 12.31
CA THR A 333 17.66 -15.30 13.40
C THR A 333 17.50 -14.07 14.29
N LEU A 334 16.48 -13.25 14.04
CA LEU A 334 16.24 -12.01 14.78
C LEU A 334 15.27 -12.25 15.93
N SER A 335 15.83 -12.52 17.11
CA SER A 335 15.09 -12.42 18.38
C SER A 335 14.59 -10.97 18.59
N PRO A 336 13.36 -10.75 19.09
CA PRO A 336 12.69 -9.44 19.09
C PRO A 336 13.22 -8.41 20.11
N ARG A 337 14.41 -8.63 20.68
CA ARG A 337 15.01 -7.72 21.67
C ARG A 337 15.80 -6.58 21.02
N PHE A 338 15.22 -5.76 20.15
CA PHE A 338 16.00 -4.69 19.51
C PHE A 338 15.28 -3.34 19.42
N GLY A 339 15.61 -2.48 20.39
CA GLY A 339 15.54 -1.02 20.36
C GLY A 339 16.47 -0.45 21.43
N THR A 340 17.11 0.69 21.20
CA THR A 340 17.72 1.47 22.29
C THR A 340 16.60 2.08 23.15
N ALA A 341 16.84 2.44 24.41
CA ALA A 341 15.81 3.04 25.27
C ALA A 341 15.04 4.20 24.60
N ASP A 342 15.71 4.97 23.74
CA ASP A 342 15.14 6.09 22.99
C ASP A 342 14.38 5.72 21.69
N ASN A 343 14.52 4.49 21.19
CA ASN A 343 13.94 4.00 19.93
C ASN A 343 13.49 2.54 20.06
N ALA A 344 12.57 2.28 20.99
CA ALA A 344 11.90 0.99 21.05
C ALA A 344 11.12 0.75 19.74
N LEU A 345 11.56 -0.22 18.96
CA LEU A 345 10.81 -0.75 17.83
C LEU A 345 9.79 -1.75 18.34
N THR A 346 8.62 -1.76 17.72
CA THR A 346 7.58 -2.76 18.01
C THR A 346 7.83 -4.00 17.18
N GLU A 347 7.43 -5.17 17.68
CA GLU A 347 7.55 -6.44 16.94
C GLU A 347 6.84 -6.38 15.57
N TRP A 348 5.76 -5.60 15.48
CA TRP A 348 4.99 -5.41 14.25
C TRP A 348 5.76 -4.67 13.15
N GLU A 349 6.70 -3.77 13.50
CA GLU A 349 7.49 -3.04 12.50
C GLU A 349 8.45 -3.96 11.71
N PHE A 350 8.65 -5.20 12.15
CA PHE A 350 9.40 -6.20 11.40
C PHE A 350 8.53 -7.00 10.42
N GLN A 351 7.21 -6.86 10.50
CA GLN A 351 6.26 -7.61 9.68
C GLN A 351 5.80 -6.79 8.47
N PRO A 352 5.89 -7.31 7.23
CA PRO A 352 5.36 -6.63 6.03
C PRO A 352 3.90 -6.21 6.16
N ALA A 353 3.08 -7.05 6.83
CA ALA A 353 1.65 -6.82 7.05
C ALA A 353 1.35 -5.46 7.72
N TYR A 354 2.21 -5.02 8.64
CA TYR A 354 2.07 -3.73 9.31
C TYR A 354 2.12 -2.57 8.31
N TYR A 355 3.05 -2.63 7.35
CA TYR A 355 3.19 -1.61 6.33
C TYR A 355 2.06 -1.66 5.30
N TYR A 356 1.58 -2.86 4.92
CA TYR A 356 0.42 -3.00 4.03
C TYR A 356 -0.87 -2.45 4.65
N GLN A 357 -1.10 -2.69 5.94
CA GLN A 357 -2.24 -2.13 6.65
C GLN A 357 -2.18 -0.59 6.69
N LEU A 358 -1.00 -0.02 6.97
CA LEU A 358 -0.82 1.43 6.97
C LEU A 358 -0.93 2.03 5.56
N ALA A 359 -0.42 1.36 4.53
CA ALA A 359 -0.58 1.78 3.14
C ALA A 359 -2.07 1.86 2.77
N ALA A 360 -2.87 0.86 3.13
CA ALA A 360 -4.32 0.86 2.92
C ALA A 360 -5.00 2.02 3.66
N ASN A 361 -4.64 2.27 4.92
CA ASN A 361 -5.19 3.38 5.70
C ASN A 361 -4.88 4.74 5.06
N TYR A 362 -3.65 4.99 4.60
CA TYR A 362 -3.29 6.25 3.96
C TYR A 362 -3.93 6.40 2.57
N LEU A 363 -4.13 5.30 1.84
CA LEU A 363 -4.84 5.37 0.56
C LEU A 363 -6.34 5.67 0.79
N ARG A 364 -6.91 5.23 1.92
CA ARG A 364 -8.24 5.67 2.36
C ARG A 364 -8.29 7.16 2.72
N GLU A 365 -7.25 7.70 3.37
CA GLU A 365 -7.15 9.17 3.58
C GLU A 365 -7.07 9.96 2.26
N LYS A 366 -6.44 9.40 1.21
CA LYS A 366 -6.47 9.97 -0.15
C LYS A 366 -7.91 10.07 -0.66
N ARG A 367 -8.67 8.97 -0.57
CA ARG A 367 -10.09 8.93 -0.99
C ARG A 367 -10.93 9.98 -0.27
N TYR A 368 -10.83 10.06 1.05
CA TYR A 368 -11.54 11.08 1.84
C TYR A 368 -11.14 12.52 1.47
N ALA A 369 -9.86 12.75 1.19
CA ALA A 369 -9.39 14.07 0.75
C ALA A 369 -9.94 14.45 -0.64
N LEU A 370 -10.11 13.47 -1.54
CA LEU A 370 -10.73 13.69 -2.85
C LEU A 370 -12.22 14.02 -2.73
N GLU A 371 -12.99 13.27 -1.94
CA GLU A 371 -14.41 13.52 -1.71
C GLU A 371 -14.67 14.95 -1.16
N PHE A 372 -13.80 15.41 -0.24
CA PHE A 372 -13.85 16.78 0.27
C PHE A 372 -13.46 17.84 -0.78
N SER A 373 -12.52 17.52 -1.67
CA SER A 373 -12.06 18.45 -2.71
C SER A 373 -13.08 18.57 -3.85
N SER A 374 -13.67 17.46 -4.30
CA SER A 374 -14.66 17.44 -5.39
C SER A 374 -15.96 18.16 -5.00
N SER A 375 -16.37 18.09 -3.73
CA SER A 375 -17.52 18.85 -3.21
C SER A 375 -17.27 20.37 -3.21
N SER A 376 -16.02 20.79 -2.95
CA SER A 376 -15.62 22.21 -3.05
C SER A 376 -15.48 22.69 -4.51
N VAL A 377 -14.91 21.87 -5.39
CA VAL A 377 -14.62 22.24 -6.79
C VAL A 377 -15.86 22.28 -7.68
N SER A 378 -16.90 21.51 -7.36
CA SER A 378 -18.18 21.58 -8.09
C SER A 378 -18.83 22.97 -8.04
N LEU A 379 -18.47 23.82 -7.06
CA LEU A 379 -18.92 25.22 -6.98
C LEU A 379 -18.13 26.19 -7.89
N THR A 380 -16.97 25.79 -8.41
CA THR A 380 -16.01 26.69 -9.08
C THR A 380 -15.66 26.30 -10.52
N LYS A 381 -16.30 25.29 -11.10
CA LYS A 381 -16.09 24.76 -12.48
C LYS A 381 -16.25 25.78 -13.63
N GLY A 382 -16.46 27.07 -13.36
CA GLY A 382 -16.74 28.10 -14.35
C GLY A 382 -15.55 28.81 -15.01
N VAL A 383 -14.29 28.68 -14.58
CA VAL A 383 -13.26 29.67 -15.00
C VAL A 383 -11.95 29.13 -15.58
N ASN A 384 -11.48 27.91 -15.27
CA ASN A 384 -10.19 27.43 -15.79
C ASN A 384 -10.33 26.09 -16.53
N GLY A 385 -10.17 26.13 -17.86
CA GLY A 385 -10.18 24.94 -18.72
C GLY A 385 -9.06 23.96 -18.36
N LEU A 386 -9.38 22.66 -18.36
CA LEU A 386 -8.40 21.60 -18.11
C LEU A 386 -7.26 21.70 -19.13
N PRO A 387 -5.98 21.70 -18.71
CA PRO A 387 -4.87 21.78 -19.65
C PRO A 387 -4.83 20.53 -20.54
N GLU A 388 -5.05 20.71 -21.84
CA GLU A 388 -4.88 19.64 -22.83
C GLU A 388 -3.40 19.23 -22.96
N SER A 389 -3.16 17.92 -23.06
CA SER A 389 -1.85 17.29 -23.33
C SER A 389 -0.77 17.53 -22.25
N VAL A 390 -1.09 17.21 -21.00
CA VAL A 390 -0.11 17.14 -19.91
C VAL A 390 0.65 15.82 -19.94
N MET A 391 1.98 15.88 -19.82
CA MET A 391 2.84 14.69 -19.76
C MET A 391 3.93 14.81 -18.69
N PRO A 392 4.50 13.68 -18.23
CA PRO A 392 5.66 13.70 -17.34
C PRO A 392 6.88 14.37 -17.99
N SER A 393 7.54 15.26 -17.26
CA SER A 393 8.80 15.92 -17.66
C SER A 393 9.99 14.96 -17.68
N VAL A 394 11.11 15.39 -18.25
CA VAL A 394 12.43 14.75 -18.13
C VAL A 394 12.99 14.75 -16.70
N TYR A 395 12.42 15.56 -15.81
CA TYR A 395 12.79 15.61 -14.39
C TYR A 395 11.80 14.82 -13.52
N VAL A 396 12.32 14.17 -12.47
CA VAL A 396 11.56 13.36 -11.52
C VAL A 396 10.50 14.24 -10.84
N GLY A 397 9.24 13.79 -10.83
CA GLY A 397 8.13 14.48 -10.17
C GLY A 397 7.69 15.82 -10.77
N GLN A 398 8.14 16.15 -11.99
CA GLN A 398 7.63 17.31 -12.73
C GLN A 398 6.75 16.88 -13.91
N TYR A 399 5.76 17.71 -14.22
CA TYR A 399 4.90 17.58 -15.39
C TYR A 399 4.99 18.85 -16.24
N VAL A 400 4.72 18.70 -17.53
CA VAL A 400 4.81 19.75 -18.53
C VAL A 400 3.65 19.63 -19.49
N ARG A 401 3.29 20.75 -20.12
CA ARG A 401 2.28 20.79 -21.17
C ARG A 401 2.96 20.66 -22.53
N LEU A 402 2.43 19.79 -23.38
CA LEU A 402 2.74 19.79 -24.80
C LEU A 402 1.87 20.84 -25.49
N PHE A 403 2.51 21.73 -26.24
CA PHE A 403 1.85 22.73 -27.04
C PHE A 403 2.21 22.52 -28.50
N GLU A 404 1.24 22.08 -29.30
CA GLU A 404 1.41 21.86 -30.73
C GLU A 404 0.98 23.12 -31.49
N GLN A 405 1.91 23.73 -32.22
CA GLN A 405 1.62 24.82 -33.14
C GLN A 405 2.14 24.44 -34.52
N GLY A 406 1.23 23.96 -35.39
CA GLY A 406 1.60 23.37 -36.69
C GLY A 406 2.45 22.11 -36.50
N ASP A 407 3.54 21.99 -37.26
CA ASP A 407 4.50 20.87 -37.16
C ASP A 407 5.47 20.99 -35.96
N THR A 408 5.41 22.09 -35.20
CA THR A 408 6.30 22.32 -34.05
C THR A 408 5.64 21.97 -32.73
N VAL A 409 6.22 21.00 -32.02
CA VAL A 409 5.84 20.62 -30.66
C VAL A 409 6.73 21.35 -29.66
N ALA A 410 6.16 22.27 -28.89
CA ALA A 410 6.81 22.98 -27.81
C ALA A 410 6.46 22.35 -26.44
N VAL A 411 7.42 22.37 -25.51
CA VAL A 411 7.22 21.90 -24.13
C VAL A 411 7.18 23.12 -23.21
N LEU A 412 6.04 23.37 -22.58
CA LEU A 412 5.80 24.52 -21.71
C LEU A 412 5.68 24.09 -20.24
N PRO A 413 6.19 24.91 -19.29
CA PRO A 413 5.96 24.66 -17.87
C PRO A 413 4.48 24.88 -17.52
N LEU A 414 3.94 24.06 -16.63
CA LEU A 414 2.61 24.25 -16.06
C LEU A 414 2.66 25.28 -14.93
N SER A 415 1.65 26.15 -14.87
CA SER A 415 1.36 26.92 -13.66
C SER A 415 0.87 25.98 -12.54
N ASP A 416 0.98 26.42 -11.29
CA ASP A 416 0.56 25.58 -10.14
C ASP A 416 -0.94 25.28 -10.18
N THR A 417 -1.75 26.24 -10.63
CA THR A 417 -3.21 26.08 -10.81
C THR A 417 -3.57 25.09 -11.91
N GLU A 418 -2.86 25.12 -13.05
CA GLU A 418 -3.05 24.13 -14.12
C GLU A 418 -2.66 22.72 -13.65
N TYR A 419 -1.54 22.60 -12.92
CA TYR A 419 -1.11 21.32 -12.36
C TYR A 419 -2.11 20.77 -11.34
N THR A 420 -2.60 21.60 -10.42
CA THR A 420 -3.63 21.20 -9.44
C THR A 420 -4.90 20.72 -10.13
N SER A 421 -5.36 21.44 -11.16
CA SER A 421 -6.56 21.06 -11.92
C SER A 421 -6.37 19.74 -12.66
N TYR A 422 -5.20 19.56 -13.30
CA TYR A 422 -4.82 18.30 -13.93
C TYR A 422 -4.78 17.14 -12.91
N ALA A 423 -4.07 17.32 -11.80
CA ALA A 423 -3.89 16.29 -10.79
C ALA A 423 -5.23 15.86 -10.18
N LEU A 424 -6.13 16.80 -9.92
CA LEU A 424 -7.47 16.49 -9.42
C LEU A 424 -8.28 15.70 -10.46
N SER A 425 -8.26 16.13 -11.73
CA SER A 425 -8.96 15.42 -12.80
C SER A 425 -8.45 14.00 -13.02
N GLU A 426 -7.15 13.78 -12.82
CA GLU A 426 -6.55 12.46 -12.97
C GLU A 426 -6.89 11.57 -11.77
N ALA A 427 -6.87 12.13 -10.56
CA ALA A 427 -7.25 11.39 -9.36
C ALA A 427 -8.73 10.98 -9.35
N GLU A 428 -9.64 11.82 -9.88
CA GLU A 428 -11.07 11.49 -10.00
C GLU A 428 -11.36 10.33 -10.97
N ARG A 429 -10.39 9.96 -11.84
CA ARG A 429 -10.56 8.84 -12.79
C ARG A 429 -10.31 7.48 -12.16
N PHE A 430 -9.57 7.41 -11.05
CA PHE A 430 -9.17 6.15 -10.42
C PHE A 430 -10.13 5.73 -9.29
N GLN A 431 -10.55 4.47 -9.30
CA GLN A 431 -11.34 3.87 -8.21
C GLN A 431 -10.42 3.30 -7.12
N ASP A 432 -10.05 4.12 -6.14
CA ASP A 432 -9.10 3.73 -5.08
C ASP A 432 -9.61 2.58 -4.19
N SER A 433 -10.94 2.37 -4.05
CA SER A 433 -11.52 1.40 -3.10
C SER A 433 -11.05 -0.05 -3.31
N TYR A 434 -10.94 -0.52 -4.56
CA TYR A 434 -10.49 -1.89 -4.82
C TYR A 434 -9.01 -2.10 -4.52
N GLU A 435 -8.17 -1.08 -4.73
CA GLU A 435 -6.77 -1.11 -4.35
C GLU A 435 -6.61 -1.11 -2.82
N ILE A 436 -7.40 -0.30 -2.10
CA ILE A 436 -7.44 -0.31 -0.63
C ILE A 436 -7.85 -1.69 -0.12
N ILE A 437 -8.87 -2.31 -0.72
CA ILE A 437 -9.31 -3.68 -0.39
C ILE A 437 -8.19 -4.69 -0.63
N ALA A 438 -7.48 -4.61 -1.75
CA ALA A 438 -6.37 -5.51 -2.06
C ALA A 438 -5.23 -5.40 -1.03
N LEU A 439 -4.89 -4.17 -0.61
CA LEU A 439 -3.88 -3.94 0.43
C LEU A 439 -4.30 -4.49 1.79
N PHE A 440 -5.54 -4.25 2.22
CA PHE A 440 -6.05 -4.84 3.45
C PHE A 440 -6.14 -6.36 3.37
N ARG A 441 -6.49 -6.94 2.22
CA ARG A 441 -6.51 -8.39 2.01
C ARG A 441 -5.11 -8.98 2.18
N LYS A 442 -4.10 -8.36 1.57
CA LYS A 442 -2.69 -8.78 1.73
C LYS A 442 -2.25 -8.72 3.19
N ALA A 443 -2.60 -7.66 3.92
CA ALA A 443 -2.32 -7.54 5.35
C ALA A 443 -3.09 -8.59 6.18
N TYR A 444 -4.37 -8.81 5.88
CA TYR A 444 -5.24 -9.79 6.54
C TYR A 444 -4.67 -11.20 6.46
N GLU A 445 -4.28 -11.65 5.27
CA GLU A 445 -3.76 -12.99 5.03
C GLU A 445 -2.46 -13.23 5.83
N SER A 446 -1.57 -12.23 5.85
CA SER A 446 -0.32 -12.30 6.59
C SER A 446 -0.54 -12.27 8.11
N PHE A 447 -1.41 -11.40 8.64
CA PHE A 447 -1.73 -11.41 10.07
C PHE A 447 -2.42 -12.71 10.50
N ARG A 448 -3.25 -13.29 9.63
CA ARG A 448 -3.88 -14.59 9.89
C ARG A 448 -2.86 -15.71 9.94
N SER A 449 -1.86 -15.73 9.06
CA SER A 449 -0.78 -16.73 9.12
C SER A 449 0.08 -16.61 10.37
N LEU A 450 0.21 -15.39 10.92
CA LEU A 450 0.93 -15.13 12.17
C LEU A 450 0.10 -15.42 13.43
N GLY A 451 -1.16 -15.84 13.31
CA GLY A 451 -2.07 -16.05 14.44
C GLY A 451 -2.56 -14.75 15.11
N ALA A 452 -2.33 -13.59 14.48
CA ALA A 452 -2.71 -12.27 15.01
C ALA A 452 -4.19 -11.94 14.70
N THR A 453 -5.11 -12.66 15.34
CA THR A 453 -6.57 -12.61 15.05
C THR A 453 -7.18 -11.20 15.14
N ARG A 454 -6.78 -10.40 16.12
CA ARG A 454 -7.25 -9.00 16.27
C ARG A 454 -6.80 -8.11 15.12
N MET A 455 -5.54 -8.24 14.70
CA MET A 455 -4.98 -7.47 13.59
C MET A 455 -5.60 -7.88 12.25
N ALA A 456 -5.80 -9.18 12.05
CA ALA A 456 -6.53 -9.69 10.90
C ALA A 456 -7.96 -9.14 10.88
N SER A 457 -8.69 -9.18 12.01
CA SER A 457 -10.05 -8.65 12.06
C SER A 457 -10.12 -7.13 11.85
N ALA A 458 -9.12 -6.37 12.31
CA ALA A 458 -9.02 -4.94 11.98
C ALA A 458 -8.85 -4.70 10.47
N CYS A 459 -8.05 -5.53 9.78
CA CYS A 459 -7.93 -5.46 8.31
C CYS A 459 -9.24 -5.87 7.62
N SER A 460 -9.95 -6.87 8.16
CA SER A 460 -11.27 -7.28 7.68
C SER A 460 -12.30 -6.17 7.80
N GLY A 461 -12.31 -5.44 8.93
CA GLY A 461 -13.14 -4.25 9.10
C GLY A 461 -12.78 -3.14 8.13
N GLY A 462 -11.48 -2.94 7.86
CA GLY A 462 -11.00 -2.02 6.83
C GLY A 462 -11.53 -2.36 5.43
N MET A 463 -11.46 -3.63 5.01
CA MET A 463 -12.05 -4.09 3.75
C MET A 463 -13.57 -3.87 3.71
N ALA A 464 -14.27 -4.19 4.79
CA ALA A 464 -15.72 -4.08 4.87
C ALA A 464 -16.21 -2.63 4.68
N ILE A 465 -15.52 -1.66 5.29
CA ILE A 465 -15.79 -0.22 5.10
C ILE A 465 -15.61 0.18 3.64
N GLU A 466 -14.60 -0.34 2.95
CA GLU A 466 -14.37 -0.02 1.53
C GLU A 466 -15.37 -0.69 0.60
N TYR A 467 -15.77 -1.94 0.85
CA TYR A 467 -16.87 -2.57 0.10
C TYR A 467 -18.17 -1.79 0.28
N TYR A 468 -18.46 -1.32 1.49
CA TYR A 468 -19.61 -0.46 1.76
C TYR A 468 -19.55 0.84 0.95
N ALA A 469 -18.39 1.52 0.96
CA ALA A 469 -18.19 2.74 0.18
C ALA A 469 -18.29 2.51 -1.35
N ALA A 470 -17.89 1.34 -1.83
CA ALA A 470 -18.01 0.95 -3.24
C ALA A 470 -19.44 0.52 -3.65
N GLY A 471 -20.40 0.45 -2.70
CA GLY A 471 -21.78 0.01 -2.96
C GLY A 471 -21.98 -1.51 -2.99
N ASP A 472 -20.95 -2.30 -2.66
CA ASP A 472 -21.04 -3.76 -2.58
C ASP A 472 -21.44 -4.19 -1.15
N PHE A 473 -22.72 -4.01 -0.85
CA PHE A 473 -23.27 -4.26 0.48
C PHE A 473 -23.22 -5.74 0.89
N SER A 474 -23.22 -6.67 -0.08
CA SER A 474 -23.17 -8.11 0.20
C SER A 474 -21.81 -8.51 0.78
N ASN A 475 -20.73 -8.14 0.11
CA ASN A 475 -19.37 -8.43 0.60
C ASN A 475 -19.06 -7.65 1.88
N ALA A 476 -19.54 -6.41 1.98
CA ALA A 476 -19.41 -5.62 3.21
C ALA A 476 -20.09 -6.33 4.40
N LYS A 477 -21.34 -6.77 4.25
CA LYS A 477 -22.09 -7.46 5.31
C LYS A 477 -21.36 -8.71 5.79
N GLN A 478 -20.91 -9.57 4.88
CA GLN A 478 -20.23 -10.82 5.24
C GLN A 478 -18.97 -10.57 6.09
N LEU A 479 -18.16 -9.57 5.73
CA LEU A 479 -16.95 -9.23 6.48
C LEU A 479 -17.29 -8.61 7.83
N PHE A 480 -18.27 -7.70 7.87
CA PHE A 480 -18.70 -7.07 9.11
C PHE A 480 -19.29 -8.08 10.10
N ASP A 481 -20.07 -9.06 9.64
CA ASP A 481 -20.62 -10.15 10.48
C ASP A 481 -19.49 -10.95 11.16
N GLY A 482 -18.44 -11.29 10.40
CA GLY A 482 -17.27 -11.98 10.95
C GLY A 482 -16.53 -11.14 12.00
N VAL A 483 -16.35 -9.84 11.74
CA VAL A 483 -15.69 -8.92 12.68
C VAL A 483 -16.56 -8.69 13.93
N ALA A 484 -17.87 -8.58 13.77
CA ALA A 484 -18.82 -8.41 14.87
C ALA A 484 -18.82 -9.65 15.77
N GLY A 485 -18.71 -10.85 15.19
CA GLY A 485 -18.52 -12.10 15.94
C GLY A 485 -17.35 -12.04 16.91
N LEU A 486 -16.18 -11.55 16.48
CA LEU A 486 -15.02 -11.38 17.37
C LEU A 486 -15.28 -10.33 18.45
N TYR A 487 -15.87 -9.18 18.09
CA TYR A 487 -16.15 -8.12 19.07
C TYR A 487 -17.15 -8.55 20.13
N ARG A 488 -18.16 -9.35 19.77
CA ARG A 488 -19.09 -9.97 20.73
C ARG A 488 -18.37 -10.92 21.69
N GLN A 489 -17.49 -11.79 21.16
CA GLN A 489 -16.74 -12.76 21.96
C GLN A 489 -15.77 -12.10 22.96
N GLU A 490 -15.10 -11.03 22.55
CA GLU A 490 -14.11 -10.33 23.38
C GLU A 490 -14.69 -9.16 24.19
N GLY A 491 -15.96 -8.78 23.97
CA GLY A 491 -16.63 -7.71 24.72
C GLY A 491 -16.28 -6.27 24.31
N TRP A 492 -15.87 -6.04 23.06
CA TRP A 492 -15.51 -4.70 22.56
C TRP A 492 -16.74 -3.86 22.15
N ALA A 493 -17.55 -3.44 23.12
CA ALA A 493 -18.83 -2.77 22.87
C ALA A 493 -18.73 -1.52 21.96
N THR A 494 -17.70 -0.69 22.12
CA THR A 494 -17.55 0.55 21.31
C THR A 494 -17.28 0.24 19.83
N LEU A 495 -16.42 -0.76 19.56
CA LEU A 495 -16.12 -1.19 18.20
C LEU A 495 -17.30 -1.94 17.59
N LEU A 496 -18.03 -2.70 18.42
CA LEU A 496 -19.26 -3.38 18.01
C LEU A 496 -20.34 -2.38 17.61
N TRP A 497 -20.50 -1.26 18.31
CA TRP A 497 -21.44 -0.20 17.92
C TRP A 497 -21.17 0.34 16.52
N GLU A 498 -19.92 0.71 16.24
CA GLU A 498 -19.54 1.22 14.91
C GLU A 498 -19.80 0.17 13.82
N ASN A 499 -19.42 -1.08 14.08
CA ASN A 499 -19.59 -2.19 13.15
C ASN A 499 -21.09 -2.52 12.90
N LEU A 500 -21.90 -2.60 13.95
CA LEU A 500 -23.34 -2.82 13.83
C LEU A 500 -24.03 -1.68 13.07
N GLY A 501 -23.54 -0.44 13.21
CA GLY A 501 -24.00 0.68 12.41
C GLY A 501 -23.87 0.39 10.91
N TYR A 502 -22.73 -0.12 10.46
CA TYR A 502 -22.57 -0.53 9.07
C TYR A 502 -23.43 -1.73 8.70
N LEU A 503 -23.51 -2.76 9.55
CA LEU A 503 -24.36 -3.94 9.30
C LEU A 503 -25.82 -3.57 9.12
N ARG A 504 -26.31 -2.65 9.95
CA ARG A 504 -27.66 -2.08 9.87
C ARG A 504 -27.90 -1.39 8.53
N GLU A 505 -26.97 -0.54 8.09
CA GLU A 505 -27.09 0.11 6.77
C GLU A 505 -26.98 -0.88 5.61
N CYS A 506 -26.09 -1.87 5.69
CA CYS A 506 -26.01 -2.95 4.71
C CYS A 506 -27.33 -3.72 4.63
N ALA A 507 -27.92 -4.09 5.78
CA ALA A 507 -29.21 -4.78 5.82
C ALA A 507 -30.33 -3.94 5.20
N ARG A 508 -30.33 -2.62 5.44
CA ARG A 508 -31.25 -1.68 4.79
C ARG A 508 -31.05 -1.70 3.26
N LYS A 509 -29.81 -1.57 2.79
CA LYS A 509 -29.54 -1.55 1.34
C LYS A 509 -29.81 -2.89 0.65
N LEU A 510 -29.67 -4.01 1.37
CA LEU A 510 -29.98 -5.36 0.90
C LEU A 510 -31.45 -5.77 1.10
N LYS A 511 -32.30 -4.88 1.65
CA LYS A 511 -33.72 -5.14 1.94
C LYS A 511 -33.96 -6.35 2.87
N SER A 512 -33.05 -6.60 3.82
CA SER A 512 -33.21 -7.66 4.83
C SER A 512 -33.80 -7.07 6.12
N LEU A 513 -35.12 -7.14 6.26
CA LEU A 513 -35.83 -6.58 7.42
C LEU A 513 -35.44 -7.27 8.74
N LYS A 514 -35.36 -8.60 8.73
CA LYS A 514 -34.98 -9.39 9.92
C LYS A 514 -33.61 -9.00 10.45
N ASP A 515 -32.63 -8.87 9.57
CA ASP A 515 -31.27 -8.48 9.95
C ASP A 515 -31.24 -7.02 10.43
N PHE A 516 -31.95 -6.13 9.73
CA PHE A 516 -32.05 -4.72 10.10
C PHE A 516 -32.58 -4.53 11.53
N ILE A 517 -33.68 -5.21 11.86
CA ILE A 517 -34.27 -5.19 13.20
C ILE A 517 -33.30 -5.78 14.22
N SER A 518 -32.72 -6.93 13.90
CA SER A 518 -31.79 -7.62 14.80
C SER A 518 -30.59 -6.76 15.17
N TYR A 519 -29.89 -6.19 14.18
CA TYR A 519 -28.76 -5.31 14.43
C TYR A 519 -29.17 -4.03 15.17
N SER A 520 -30.32 -3.44 14.83
CA SER A 520 -30.81 -2.22 15.50
C SER A 520 -31.13 -2.46 16.98
N LEU A 521 -31.79 -3.58 17.31
CA LEU A 521 -32.08 -3.94 18.70
C LEU A 521 -30.80 -4.26 19.47
N GLU A 522 -29.86 -5.00 18.87
CA GLU A 522 -28.55 -5.27 19.47
C GLU A 522 -27.82 -3.96 19.80
N MET A 523 -27.77 -3.01 18.87
CA MET A 523 -27.17 -1.69 19.08
C MET A 523 -27.82 -0.92 20.22
N ALA A 524 -29.15 -0.89 20.27
CA ALA A 524 -29.89 -0.17 21.29
C ALA A 524 -29.62 -0.75 22.69
N ALA A 525 -29.29 -2.03 22.81
CA ALA A 525 -29.02 -2.70 24.08
C ALA A 525 -27.54 -2.71 24.52
N LEU A 526 -26.60 -2.20 23.72
CA LEU A 526 -25.18 -2.22 24.09
C LEU A 526 -24.90 -1.42 25.38
N PRO A 527 -24.05 -1.95 26.30
CA PRO A 527 -23.73 -1.32 27.59
C PRO A 527 -22.68 -0.22 27.43
N LEU A 528 -23.03 0.83 26.69
CA LEU A 528 -22.14 1.95 26.39
C LEU A 528 -22.42 3.13 27.32
N PHE A 529 -21.40 3.53 28.08
CA PHE A 529 -21.42 4.70 28.96
C PHE A 529 -20.82 5.87 28.20
N SER A 530 -21.65 6.75 27.65
CA SER A 530 -21.18 7.98 27.02
C SER A 530 -20.57 8.90 28.07
N GLY A 531 -19.24 8.89 28.21
CA GLY A 531 -18.51 9.98 28.82
C GLY A 531 -18.72 11.25 27.98
N SER A 532 -19.07 12.35 28.63
CA SER A 532 -19.26 13.68 28.04
C SER A 532 -17.98 14.17 27.36
N GLY A 533 -17.74 13.75 26.12
CA GLY A 533 -16.65 14.21 25.28
C GLY A 533 -17.19 15.19 24.25
N GLN A 534 -17.07 16.48 24.54
CA GLN A 534 -17.36 17.59 23.64
C GLN A 534 -16.81 17.27 22.24
N GLY A 535 -17.71 17.23 21.25
CA GLY A 535 -17.38 16.81 19.90
C GLY A 535 -16.34 17.72 19.28
N ASN A 536 -15.06 17.33 19.34
CA ASN A 536 -14.06 17.87 18.45
C ASN A 536 -14.43 17.44 17.03
N SER A 537 -14.36 18.37 16.08
CA SER A 537 -14.72 18.16 14.66
C SER A 537 -13.98 16.98 14.00
N GLU A 538 -12.90 16.48 14.60
CA GLU A 538 -12.19 15.27 14.14
C GLU A 538 -12.95 13.97 14.43
N ASN A 539 -13.79 13.91 15.46
CA ASN A 539 -14.55 12.70 15.80
C ASN A 539 -15.69 12.41 14.80
N LYS A 540 -16.19 13.41 14.06
CA LYS A 540 -17.18 13.17 13.00
C LYS A 540 -16.67 12.26 11.89
N ARG A 541 -15.35 12.24 11.63
CA ARG A 541 -14.76 11.36 10.60
C ARG A 541 -14.66 9.89 11.04
N LYS A 542 -14.69 9.63 12.35
CA LYS A 542 -14.54 8.28 12.91
C LYS A 542 -15.88 7.62 13.23
N ASN A 543 -16.92 8.41 13.46
CA ASN A 543 -18.24 7.86 13.71
C ASN A 543 -18.76 7.24 12.42
N GLY A 544 -19.00 5.92 12.44
CA GLY A 544 -19.69 5.22 11.36
C GLY A 544 -21.11 5.75 11.12
N PRO A 545 -21.89 5.13 10.22
CA PRO A 545 -23.20 5.64 9.81
C PRO A 545 -24.20 5.82 10.96
N ALA A 546 -24.01 5.12 12.08
CA ALA A 546 -24.85 5.24 13.28
C ALA A 546 -24.52 6.40 14.22
N GLY A 547 -23.45 7.18 13.96
CA GLY A 547 -23.06 8.28 14.84
C GLY A 547 -22.51 7.82 16.19
N SER A 548 -22.52 8.70 17.19
CA SER A 548 -22.01 8.43 18.54
C SER A 548 -23.03 7.65 19.41
N PRO A 549 -22.58 6.70 20.26
CA PRO A 549 -23.45 5.88 21.11
C PRO A 549 -23.98 6.65 22.33
N THR A 550 -24.85 7.63 22.10
CA THR A 550 -25.56 8.37 23.16
C THR A 550 -26.84 7.64 23.58
N ILE A 551 -27.37 7.96 24.76
CA ILE A 551 -28.69 7.43 25.18
C ILE A 551 -29.77 7.83 24.17
N SER A 552 -29.80 9.11 23.77
CA SER A 552 -30.77 9.60 22.78
C SER A 552 -30.67 8.89 21.43
N SER A 553 -29.46 8.59 20.94
CA SER A 553 -29.32 7.82 19.69
C SER A 553 -29.83 6.39 19.84
N ARG A 554 -29.65 5.76 21.00
CA ARG A 554 -30.17 4.40 21.26
C ARG A 554 -31.69 4.40 21.31
N GLU A 555 -32.30 5.40 21.95
CA GLU A 555 -33.75 5.60 21.99
C GLU A 555 -34.32 5.81 20.58
N LEU A 556 -33.67 6.64 19.76
CA LEU A 556 -34.07 6.86 18.36
C LEU A 556 -34.03 5.56 17.54
N ILE A 557 -32.97 4.75 17.69
CA ILE A 557 -32.86 3.47 16.99
C ILE A 557 -33.97 2.51 17.43
N GLN A 558 -34.27 2.42 18.73
CA GLN A 558 -35.38 1.60 19.23
C GLN A 558 -36.72 2.09 18.68
N GLN A 559 -36.97 3.40 18.71
CA GLN A 559 -38.23 3.97 18.23
C GLN A 559 -38.41 3.75 16.72
N GLU A 560 -37.33 3.82 15.94
CA GLU A 560 -37.37 3.50 14.51
C GLU A 560 -37.82 2.06 14.28
N VAL A 561 -37.27 1.09 15.03
CA VAL A 561 -37.70 -0.32 14.95
C VAL A 561 -39.18 -0.47 15.32
N ILE A 562 -39.63 0.18 16.40
CA ILE A 562 -41.04 0.12 16.81
C ILE A 562 -41.96 0.71 15.74
N ASN A 563 -41.60 1.86 15.17
CA ASN A 563 -42.39 2.49 14.10
C ASN A 563 -42.49 1.61 12.86
N ILE A 564 -41.41 0.89 12.50
CA ILE A 564 -41.41 -0.10 11.42
C ILE A 564 -42.39 -1.23 11.73
N LEU A 565 -42.31 -1.81 12.93
CA LEU A 565 -43.15 -2.94 13.36
C LEU A 565 -44.63 -2.56 13.48
N GLU A 566 -44.94 -1.34 13.90
CA GLU A 566 -46.31 -0.83 14.02
C GLU A 566 -46.87 -0.27 12.69
N GLY A 567 -46.08 -0.25 11.62
CA GLY A 567 -46.47 0.32 10.33
C GLY A 567 -46.67 1.84 10.34
N LYS A 568 -46.16 2.56 11.35
CA LYS A 568 -46.39 4.01 11.57
C LYS A 568 -45.45 4.91 10.74
N HIS A 569 -45.00 4.48 9.56
CA HIS A 569 -44.05 5.29 8.79
C HIS A 569 -44.68 6.57 8.23
N ALA A 570 -44.30 7.71 8.81
CA ALA A 570 -44.48 9.03 8.23
C ALA A 570 -43.52 9.19 7.04
N SER A 571 -44.09 9.24 5.85
CA SER A 571 -43.43 9.64 4.61
C SER A 571 -43.02 11.11 4.70
N GLU A 572 -41.81 11.42 5.15
CA GLU A 572 -41.19 12.73 4.91
C GLU A 572 -39.67 12.57 4.69
N ASN A 573 -39.27 12.58 3.40
CA ASN A 573 -37.90 12.73 2.83
C ASN A 573 -36.95 11.53 3.07
N THR A 574 -36.28 10.88 2.12
CA THR A 574 -35.57 11.32 0.90
C THR A 574 -35.11 10.05 0.14
N ASP A 575 -35.29 9.97 -1.19
CA ASP A 575 -34.65 9.14 -2.26
C ASP A 575 -34.15 7.67 -2.06
N ASP A 576 -34.15 7.10 -0.86
CA ASP A 576 -33.85 5.69 -0.58
C ASP A 576 -35.12 5.01 -0.11
N GLU A 577 -36.07 4.84 -1.04
CA GLU A 577 -37.35 4.20 -0.78
C GLU A 577 -37.12 2.77 -0.29
N PHE A 578 -37.14 2.63 1.03
CA PHE A 578 -37.27 1.38 1.73
C PHE A 578 -38.71 0.93 1.49
N ASP A 579 -38.94 0.41 0.28
CA ASP A 579 -40.24 0.01 -0.22
C ASP A 579 -40.66 -1.28 0.51
N LEU A 580 -41.07 -1.10 1.77
CA LEU A 580 -41.57 -2.11 2.71
C LEU A 580 -42.96 -2.61 2.33
N HIS A 581 -43.49 -2.20 1.17
CA HIS A 581 -44.78 -2.64 0.67
C HIS A 581 -44.83 -4.13 0.30
N LEU A 582 -43.72 -4.84 0.39
CA LEU A 582 -43.62 -6.28 0.19
C LEU A 582 -42.76 -6.85 1.34
N MET A 583 -43.39 -7.47 2.35
CA MET A 583 -42.97 -8.74 3.01
C MET A 583 -43.30 -8.84 4.51
N GLU A 584 -43.99 -9.96 4.85
CA GLU A 584 -44.28 -10.59 6.14
C GLU A 584 -45.04 -9.79 7.22
N GLU A 585 -46.33 -10.15 7.44
CA GLU A 585 -47.23 -9.62 8.49
C GLU A 585 -46.71 -9.82 9.93
N SER A 586 -45.66 -10.62 10.13
CA SER A 586 -45.06 -10.87 11.45
C SER A 586 -43.57 -11.17 11.33
N THR A 587 -42.71 -10.30 11.85
CA THR A 587 -41.26 -10.57 11.95
C THR A 587 -40.97 -11.47 13.14
N HIS A 588 -40.40 -12.66 12.90
CA HIS A 588 -40.02 -13.60 13.95
C HIS A 588 -38.53 -13.50 14.31
N LEU A 589 -38.23 -13.32 15.60
CA LEU A 589 -36.87 -13.22 16.14
C LEU A 589 -36.60 -14.36 17.13
N ASP A 590 -35.60 -15.18 16.83
CA ASP A 590 -35.16 -16.28 17.68
C ASP A 590 -34.02 -15.84 18.62
N ILE A 591 -34.25 -15.94 19.93
CA ILE A 591 -33.25 -15.62 20.97
C ILE A 591 -32.85 -16.91 21.69
N ASP A 592 -31.96 -17.67 21.07
CA ASP A 592 -31.36 -18.88 21.66
C ASP A 592 -30.09 -18.56 22.47
N GLN A 593 -29.35 -19.60 22.89
CA GLN A 593 -28.14 -19.45 23.71
C GLN A 593 -26.97 -18.76 22.98
N ILE A 594 -26.93 -18.82 21.65
CA ILE A 594 -25.86 -18.26 20.81
C ILE A 594 -26.27 -16.96 20.09
N SER A 595 -27.54 -16.58 20.19
CA SER A 595 -28.09 -15.40 19.55
C SER A 595 -27.46 -14.11 20.10
N PRO A 596 -26.99 -13.19 19.23
CA PRO A 596 -26.53 -11.87 19.64
C PRO A 596 -27.58 -11.06 20.40
N LEU A 597 -28.87 -11.35 20.17
CA LEU A 597 -30.00 -10.65 20.80
C LEU A 597 -30.19 -10.99 22.28
N ARG A 598 -29.41 -11.92 22.86
CA ARG A 598 -29.42 -12.15 24.32
C ARG A 598 -29.01 -10.92 25.12
N ILE A 599 -28.26 -10.00 24.51
CA ILE A 599 -27.96 -8.72 25.16
C ILE A 599 -29.18 -7.81 25.23
N VAL A 600 -30.22 -8.04 24.41
CA VAL A 600 -31.44 -7.24 24.35
C VAL A 600 -32.46 -7.75 25.37
N PHE A 601 -32.76 -9.05 25.33
CA PHE A 601 -33.72 -9.70 26.21
C PHE A 601 -33.11 -10.90 26.91
N LEU A 602 -33.31 -10.95 28.24
CA LEU A 602 -32.98 -12.11 29.05
C LEU A 602 -34.26 -12.76 29.56
N ALA A 603 -34.32 -14.08 29.43
CA ALA A 603 -35.37 -14.91 29.99
C ALA A 603 -34.76 -15.95 30.93
N SER A 604 -35.41 -16.16 32.07
CA SER A 604 -35.07 -17.18 33.05
C SER A 604 -36.33 -17.85 33.54
N VAL A 605 -36.39 -19.17 33.48
CA VAL A 605 -37.51 -19.97 33.99
C VAL A 605 -37.04 -20.79 35.18
N ALA A 606 -37.80 -20.76 36.27
CA ALA A 606 -37.50 -21.50 37.49
C ALA A 606 -38.73 -22.27 37.98
N PHE A 607 -38.54 -23.54 38.27
CA PHE A 607 -39.51 -24.37 38.97
C PHE A 607 -39.29 -24.20 40.48
N HIS A 608 -40.36 -24.01 41.23
CA HIS A 608 -40.27 -23.86 42.69
C HIS A 608 -39.95 -25.19 43.38
N ASP A 609 -40.42 -26.29 42.78
CA ASP A 609 -40.23 -27.64 43.29
C ASP A 609 -39.35 -28.46 42.34
N GLN A 610 -38.42 -29.24 42.91
CA GLN A 610 -37.52 -30.12 42.12
C GLN A 610 -38.22 -31.36 41.56
N SER A 611 -39.35 -31.75 42.16
CA SER A 611 -40.16 -32.88 41.71
C SER A 611 -41.61 -32.65 42.16
N VAL A 612 -42.56 -33.04 41.32
CA VAL A 612 -43.98 -32.80 41.53
C VAL A 612 -44.72 -34.12 41.32
N LYS A 613 -45.72 -34.40 42.16
CA LYS A 613 -46.58 -35.58 42.00
C LYS A 613 -47.53 -35.34 40.82
N PRO A 614 -47.89 -36.37 40.03
CA PRO A 614 -48.92 -36.23 39.00
C PRO A 614 -50.19 -35.60 39.60
N ASP A 615 -50.83 -34.70 38.85
CA ASP A 615 -52.02 -33.93 39.24
C ASP A 615 -51.85 -32.95 40.43
N SER A 616 -50.64 -32.80 40.98
CA SER A 616 -50.36 -31.75 41.97
C SER A 616 -49.90 -30.46 41.28
N PRO A 617 -50.36 -29.29 41.75
CA PRO A 617 -49.97 -28.02 41.16
C PRO A 617 -48.49 -27.72 41.38
N MET A 618 -47.83 -27.27 40.32
CA MET A 618 -46.44 -26.84 40.29
C MET A 618 -46.40 -25.33 40.06
N LEU A 619 -45.60 -24.61 40.84
CA LEU A 619 -45.35 -23.19 40.58
C LEU A 619 -44.14 -23.03 39.64
N VAL A 620 -44.37 -22.34 38.53
CA VAL A 620 -43.34 -21.96 37.56
C VAL A 620 -43.21 -20.45 37.57
N SER A 621 -41.98 -19.95 37.70
CA SER A 621 -41.68 -18.53 37.58
C SER A 621 -40.91 -18.23 36.32
N VAL A 622 -41.47 -17.35 35.49
CA VAL A 622 -40.82 -16.80 34.31
C VAL A 622 -40.35 -15.39 34.66
N SER A 623 -39.06 -15.16 34.55
CA SER A 623 -38.44 -13.85 34.74
C SER A 623 -37.92 -13.33 33.41
N LEU A 624 -38.30 -12.11 33.06
CA LEU A 624 -37.91 -11.42 31.83
C LEU A 624 -37.22 -10.11 32.17
N GLN A 625 -36.19 -9.75 31.42
CA GLN A 625 -35.49 -8.46 31.53
C GLN A 625 -35.20 -7.93 30.13
N SER A 626 -35.38 -6.61 29.95
CA SER A 626 -35.01 -5.88 28.74
C SER A 626 -33.88 -4.90 29.05
N HIS A 627 -32.88 -4.84 28.18
CA HIS A 627 -31.77 -3.88 28.23
C HIS A 627 -31.96 -2.71 27.24
N LEU A 628 -33.14 -2.61 26.62
CA LEU A 628 -33.49 -1.52 25.73
C LEU A 628 -33.71 -0.21 26.50
N PRO A 629 -33.36 0.96 25.93
CA PRO A 629 -33.42 2.25 26.63
C PRO A 629 -34.84 2.73 26.92
N CYS A 630 -35.83 2.34 26.12
CA CYS A 630 -37.25 2.62 26.38
C CYS A 630 -38.00 1.33 26.80
N PRO A 631 -39.05 1.45 27.65
CA PRO A 631 -39.86 0.31 28.04
C PRO A 631 -40.48 -0.42 26.85
N VAL A 632 -40.60 -1.74 26.95
CA VAL A 632 -41.21 -2.60 25.93
C VAL A 632 -42.52 -3.17 26.46
N MET A 633 -43.60 -2.96 25.72
CA MET A 633 -44.90 -3.57 25.99
C MET A 633 -44.96 -4.95 25.35
N ILE A 634 -45.43 -5.96 26.10
CA ILE A 634 -45.65 -7.32 25.59
C ILE A 634 -47.16 -7.54 25.57
N ASP A 635 -47.73 -7.83 24.41
CA ASP A 635 -49.18 -8.09 24.32
C ASP A 635 -49.54 -9.49 24.80
N LYS A 636 -48.71 -10.48 24.43
CA LYS A 636 -48.91 -11.89 24.73
C LYS A 636 -47.58 -12.56 25.04
N LEU A 637 -47.50 -13.26 26.17
CA LEU A 637 -46.40 -14.15 26.54
C LEU A 637 -46.89 -15.60 26.54
N GLU A 638 -46.29 -16.44 25.69
CA GLU A 638 -46.60 -17.86 25.60
C GLU A 638 -45.44 -18.70 26.14
N VAL A 639 -45.75 -19.64 27.04
CA VAL A 639 -44.78 -20.54 27.66
C VAL A 639 -45.11 -21.96 27.24
N GLN A 640 -44.17 -22.62 26.57
CA GLN A 640 -44.34 -23.95 26.02
C GLN A 640 -43.47 -24.96 26.78
N PHE A 641 -44.09 -26.08 27.13
CA PHE A 641 -43.47 -27.26 27.73
C PHE A 641 -43.42 -28.38 26.69
N ASN A 642 -42.62 -29.41 26.98
CA ASN A 642 -42.62 -30.67 26.25
C ASN A 642 -43.99 -31.39 26.30
N GLN A 643 -44.74 -31.19 27.38
CA GLN A 643 -46.14 -31.61 27.50
C GLN A 643 -47.05 -30.44 27.16
N SER A 644 -47.72 -30.49 26.00
CA SER A 644 -48.58 -29.40 25.51
C SER A 644 -49.69 -29.01 26.48
N ASP A 645 -50.15 -29.95 27.30
CA ASP A 645 -51.21 -29.74 28.29
C ASP A 645 -50.76 -28.78 29.43
N CYS A 646 -49.46 -28.60 29.61
CA CYS A 646 -48.86 -27.69 30.58
C CYS A 646 -48.60 -26.28 30.02
N ASN A 647 -48.82 -26.05 28.71
CA ASN A 647 -48.58 -24.75 28.08
C ASN A 647 -49.57 -23.72 28.63
N PHE A 648 -49.11 -22.49 28.81
CA PHE A 648 -49.97 -21.39 29.23
C PHE A 648 -49.61 -20.08 28.53
N VAL A 649 -50.59 -19.19 28.48
CA VAL A 649 -50.49 -17.88 27.83
C VAL A 649 -50.88 -16.80 28.84
N ILE A 650 -50.06 -15.75 28.93
CA ILE A 650 -50.35 -14.54 29.70
C ILE A 650 -50.60 -13.41 28.70
N VAL A 651 -51.76 -12.75 28.78
CA VAL A 651 -52.14 -11.63 27.90
C VAL A 651 -52.13 -10.34 28.72
N SER A 652 -51.57 -9.27 28.16
CA SER A 652 -51.54 -7.96 28.80
C SER A 652 -52.93 -7.34 28.86
N ALA A 653 -53.24 -6.68 29.99
CA ALA A 653 -54.45 -5.88 30.11
C ALA A 653 -54.23 -4.51 29.47
N GLN A 654 -54.70 -4.33 28.24
CA GLN A 654 -54.68 -3.01 27.57
C GLN A 654 -56.00 -2.28 27.82
N GLU A 655 -55.90 -1.01 28.23
CA GLU A 655 -57.03 -0.10 28.44
C GLU A 655 -57.67 0.27 27.10
N ASP A 656 -58.69 -0.49 26.65
CA ASP A 656 -59.57 -0.04 25.57
C ASP A 656 -60.90 0.46 26.12
N CYS A 657 -61.05 1.78 26.08
CA CYS A 657 -62.34 2.45 26.04
C CYS A 657 -63.10 2.01 24.78
N SER A 658 -63.98 1.01 24.88
CA SER A 658 -65.31 0.98 24.23
C SER A 658 -66.04 -0.34 24.48
N ALA A 659 -67.36 -0.25 24.54
CA ALA A 659 -68.24 -1.23 25.16
C ALA A 659 -68.53 -2.50 24.35
N SER A 660 -68.83 -3.55 25.13
CA SER A 660 -69.87 -4.59 24.92
C SER A 660 -69.49 -5.99 24.44
N ASN A 661 -69.87 -6.94 25.33
CA ASN A 661 -70.32 -8.32 25.13
C ASN A 661 -69.33 -9.51 25.13
N SER A 662 -69.17 -10.03 26.35
CA SER A 662 -69.47 -11.42 26.81
C SER A 662 -68.78 -12.65 26.20
N HIS A 663 -68.25 -13.45 27.14
CA HIS A 663 -67.82 -14.86 27.10
C HIS A 663 -66.41 -15.17 26.63
N VAL A 664 -65.47 -15.24 27.57
CA VAL A 664 -64.27 -16.10 27.47
C VAL A 664 -64.02 -16.80 28.81
N HIS A 665 -63.74 -18.09 28.71
CA HIS A 665 -63.40 -19.04 29.76
C HIS A 665 -62.08 -18.71 30.48
N ASP A 666 -62.07 -19.03 31.78
CA ASP A 666 -60.97 -19.40 32.68
C ASP A 666 -59.53 -18.91 32.43
N GLY A 667 -59.00 -18.19 33.44
CA GLY A 667 -57.59 -18.30 33.82
C GLY A 667 -56.60 -17.20 33.44
N ALA A 668 -57.03 -16.06 32.87
CA ALA A 668 -56.10 -14.98 32.52
C ALA A 668 -55.79 -14.06 33.71
N VAL A 669 -54.60 -14.18 34.30
CA VAL A 669 -54.06 -13.18 35.25
C VAL A 669 -53.75 -11.90 34.48
N GLN A 670 -54.55 -10.85 34.71
CA GLN A 670 -54.40 -9.53 34.09
C GLN A 670 -53.36 -8.70 34.85
N THR A 671 -52.10 -8.74 34.40
CA THR A 671 -51.04 -7.82 34.83
C THR A 671 -50.47 -7.06 33.63
N PRO A 672 -50.18 -5.76 33.74
CA PRO A 672 -49.54 -5.01 32.66
C PRO A 672 -48.16 -5.61 32.38
N LEU A 673 -47.96 -6.15 31.17
CA LEU A 673 -46.71 -6.79 30.76
C LEU A 673 -45.75 -5.76 30.15
N THR A 674 -45.28 -4.83 30.99
CA THR A 674 -44.29 -3.80 30.59
C THR A 674 -42.90 -4.12 31.11
N LEU A 675 -41.95 -4.41 30.21
CA LEU A 675 -40.54 -4.54 30.55
C LEU A 675 -39.86 -3.18 30.64
N PHE A 676 -39.53 -2.75 31.84
CA PHE A 676 -38.72 -1.54 32.07
C PHE A 676 -37.23 -1.84 31.90
N THR A 677 -36.49 -0.86 31.39
CA THR A 677 -35.04 -0.93 31.18
C THR A 677 -34.31 -1.41 32.43
N ASP A 678 -33.50 -2.45 32.26
CA ASP A 678 -32.65 -3.09 33.26
C ASP A 678 -33.39 -3.59 34.51
N LYS A 679 -34.73 -3.72 34.48
CA LYS A 679 -35.54 -4.26 35.60
C LYS A 679 -36.08 -5.65 35.26
N TRP A 680 -35.93 -6.58 36.19
CA TRP A 680 -36.55 -7.90 36.09
C TRP A 680 -38.06 -7.81 36.37
N MET A 681 -38.84 -8.29 35.41
CA MET A 681 -40.24 -8.66 35.62
C MET A 681 -40.28 -10.14 35.98
N ARG A 682 -40.99 -10.50 37.05
CA ARG A 682 -41.20 -11.90 37.45
C ARG A 682 -42.68 -12.22 37.47
N LEU A 683 -43.07 -13.25 36.74
CA LEU A 683 -44.43 -13.78 36.64
C LEU A 683 -44.42 -15.20 37.19
N THR A 684 -45.28 -15.49 38.17
CA THR A 684 -45.42 -16.84 38.76
C THR A 684 -46.79 -17.40 38.37
N HIS A 685 -46.80 -18.58 37.78
CA HIS A 685 -48.00 -19.27 37.32
C HIS A 685 -48.07 -20.68 37.91
N GLU A 686 -49.27 -21.11 38.27
CA GLU A 686 -49.57 -22.49 38.71
C GLU A 686 -49.86 -23.37 37.49
N VAL A 687 -49.11 -24.46 37.31
CA VAL A 687 -49.26 -25.41 36.20
C VAL A 687 -49.56 -26.79 36.78
N LYS A 688 -50.56 -27.49 36.25
CA LYS A 688 -50.93 -28.85 36.68
C LYS A 688 -50.62 -29.86 35.57
N PRO A 689 -49.61 -30.74 35.75
CA PRO A 689 -49.32 -31.78 34.77
C PRO A 689 -50.35 -32.91 34.88
N GLU A 690 -51.20 -33.06 33.86
CA GLU A 690 -52.16 -34.17 33.78
C GLU A 690 -51.46 -35.48 33.40
N TRP A 691 -51.75 -36.56 34.14
CA TRP A 691 -51.25 -37.89 33.80
C TRP A 691 -52.11 -38.56 32.72
N LYS A 692 -51.66 -38.52 31.45
CA LYS A 692 -52.25 -39.35 30.38
C LYS A 692 -51.71 -40.78 30.46
N ALA A 693 -52.47 -41.66 31.11
CA ALA A 693 -52.26 -43.11 31.02
C ALA A 693 -52.69 -43.61 29.63
N GLY A 694 -51.76 -43.72 28.67
CA GLY A 694 -52.12 -44.28 27.34
C GLY A 694 -51.13 -44.13 26.20
N MET A 695 -49.89 -44.64 26.33
CA MET A 695 -49.06 -45.06 25.19
C MET A 695 -48.28 -46.34 25.51
N PHE A 696 -49.00 -47.40 25.88
CA PHE A 696 -48.59 -48.80 25.72
C PHE A 696 -49.83 -49.60 25.28
N GLY A 697 -50.48 -49.13 24.22
CA GLY A 697 -51.45 -49.92 23.44
C GLY A 697 -50.76 -50.48 22.21
N GLY A 698 -49.71 -51.26 22.41
CA GLY A 698 -49.10 -52.06 21.35
C GLY A 698 -49.97 -53.29 21.11
N GLU A 699 -50.45 -53.42 19.88
CA GLU A 699 -51.11 -54.61 19.34
C GLU A 699 -50.37 -55.88 19.75
N GLY A 700 -51.10 -56.81 20.36
CA GLY A 700 -50.59 -58.10 20.81
C GLY A 700 -51.71 -59.12 20.89
N ASN A 701 -52.24 -59.50 19.73
CA ASN A 701 -53.06 -60.70 19.53
C ASN A 701 -52.30 -61.96 20.01
N ASN A 702 -53.03 -62.86 20.68
CA ASN A 702 -52.77 -64.31 20.87
C ASN A 702 -51.46 -64.78 21.53
N LYS A 703 -51.52 -65.15 22.82
CA LYS A 703 -51.57 -66.55 23.30
C LYS A 703 -51.66 -66.64 24.82
#